data_AF-A0AAV1GPW1-F1
#
_entry.id   AF-A0AAV1GPW1-F1
#
_cell.length_a   1.000
_cell.length_b   1.000
_cell.length_c   1.000
_cell.angle_alpha   90.00
_cell.angle_beta   90.00
_cell.angle_gamma   90.00
#
_symmetry.space_group_name_H-M   'P 1'
#
loop_
_entity.id
_entity.type
_entity.pdbx_description
1 polymer ?
#
loop_
_entity_poly.entity_id
_entity_poly.type
_entity_poly.pdbx_seq_one_letter_code
_entity_poly.pdbx_strand_id
1 'polypeptide(L)'
;MAGMRRVNGKFSAINPAVSCCRLRQVQSLLCEGSTTTPDGILCSLGIDSRYNEGCTELAKYLFYELYGKNQLNLEHAFEEFPEEILDDVILLIKAECVHLYCNPVNYNHLLPYVSHWRNLHLYCMTEAEYEDEEAAEEFKISSFVTMVQDCYHIGVPYSSQGHIQSFDMFMVEKWPLLQAFALDGIGGGSFFTLKYKLMDMSEKLWQVYNRLDPVSLDHVLTEDLVNFEKQWSCFFSSMDLESHLSILELSEAQAGEAFRIYYSHGLISSNITDKSKSQQPFVLFGKHSSLEDLESYSFNFPSESHQVRSTGTGGSTAKHMILQCVAPKGPLACSRTYFFGSTHTPYLENQNPQQKKTEVLLLSQIYSAAVQAVLSGIKCYSCTSSATKAKDVAENTFFMGLDSANLSQYRSPLRSKCEFKIQAVNRQGRIIPLTDEESRYVVKTASMIVHDIPDLQWNRGDLGSVVFSESFLESSINIQQKDGTVSSDSCYTILTTTVPRYACWLMESDVKQSEQAQHLIKKEEGTCLGTALTAADAAYVFSSSQLSTPEEGKIIFFSEGLLFVHSQFGSITLPKDQISNIKFYDPDLGGVATLFVEYESSLLPHLPFPLHSSDQCLVFALQPRSKSYRAFYSKVLSVWKKSDSGLRLQMMDKQDLTWSQKNMHTRLQKLHDSQEPPVAKRRGSLKTSYSQLPEQDMFLQHFALSSIGQEPILYDHLGVLFPSAELRNAVQSQGDKVVVTIITGLPGSHKKRLCDFLIQLNKDRGRWVVYEPSPDSSDSFSAAHLQQFLSGFLESQRGPGGKPRLLVLSPGYTDALDVVQAVLFHPDPVVQACFTIGAVTACVNPLASCMEHR
;
A
#
# COMPACT_ATOMS: atom_id res chain seq x y z
N MET A 1 -16.21 1.64 -10.33
CA MET A 1 -16.86 0.81 -9.30
C MET A 1 -15.88 0.09 -8.37
N ALA A 2 -14.60 -0.07 -8.73
CA ALA A 2 -13.59 -0.70 -7.85
C ALA A 2 -12.81 0.30 -6.95
N GLY A 3 -12.84 1.61 -7.24
CA GLY A 3 -12.13 2.60 -6.46
C GLY A 3 -12.72 2.76 -5.06
N MET A 4 -11.88 2.67 -4.03
CA MET A 4 -12.23 3.03 -2.65
C MET A 4 -12.63 4.51 -2.62
N ARG A 5 -13.94 4.79 -2.56
CA ARG A 5 -14.43 6.18 -2.44
C ARG A 5 -14.20 6.63 -0.99
N ARG A 6 -13.29 7.60 -0.81
CA ARG A 6 -13.19 8.33 0.45
C ARG A 6 -14.39 9.28 0.56
N VAL A 7 -15.21 9.11 1.58
CA VAL A 7 -16.19 10.13 2.00
C VAL A 7 -15.64 10.76 3.27
N ASN A 8 -15.39 12.08 3.24
CA ASN A 8 -14.90 12.84 4.40
C ASN A 8 -13.60 12.33 5.05
N GLY A 9 -12.65 11.82 4.25
CA GLY A 9 -11.33 11.43 4.76
C GLY A 9 -11.30 10.15 5.61
N LYS A 10 -12.43 9.46 5.80
CA LYS A 10 -12.51 8.13 6.41
C LYS A 10 -12.71 7.07 5.32
N PHE A 11 -11.95 5.98 5.38
CA PHE A 11 -12.25 4.76 4.64
C PHE A 11 -13.43 4.08 5.32
N SER A 12 -14.65 4.37 4.88
CA SER A 12 -15.84 3.71 5.42
C SER A 12 -16.95 3.71 4.37
N ALA A 13 -16.84 2.76 3.47
CA ALA A 13 -17.97 2.19 2.75
C ALA A 13 -17.51 0.81 2.26
N ILE A 14 -18.14 -0.25 2.76
CA ILE A 14 -17.90 -1.64 2.34
C ILE A 14 -17.95 -1.68 0.82
N ASN A 15 -16.89 -2.18 0.18
CA ASN A 15 -16.83 -2.26 -1.27
C ASN A 15 -17.43 -3.60 -1.71
N PRO A 16 -18.60 -3.61 -2.40
CA PRO A 16 -19.25 -4.84 -2.80
C PRO A 16 -18.34 -5.75 -3.62
N ALA A 17 -17.49 -5.18 -4.48
CA ALA A 17 -16.57 -5.96 -5.31
C ALA A 17 -15.53 -6.72 -4.47
N VAL A 18 -15.03 -6.10 -3.39
CA VAL A 18 -14.08 -6.75 -2.47
C VAL A 18 -14.79 -7.80 -1.63
N SER A 19 -16.01 -7.52 -1.13
CA SER A 19 -16.82 -8.50 -0.39
C SER A 19 -17.10 -9.75 -1.24
N CYS A 20 -17.60 -9.57 -2.46
CA CYS A 20 -17.83 -10.68 -3.40
C CYS A 20 -16.54 -11.41 -3.77
N CYS A 21 -15.42 -10.70 -3.92
CA CYS A 21 -14.13 -11.33 -4.21
C CYS A 21 -13.69 -12.24 -3.07
N ARG A 22 -13.74 -11.77 -1.82
CA ARG A 22 -13.40 -12.59 -0.63
C ARG A 22 -14.23 -13.86 -0.57
N LEU A 23 -15.55 -13.74 -0.74
CA LEU A 23 -16.43 -14.91 -0.80
C LEU A 23 -16.01 -15.87 -1.92
N ARG A 24 -15.77 -15.36 -3.14
CA ARG A 24 -15.38 -16.21 -4.28
C ARG A 24 -14.04 -16.92 -4.07
N GLN A 25 -13.07 -16.30 -3.39
CA GLN A 25 -11.82 -16.97 -3.05
C GLN A 25 -12.08 -18.17 -2.12
N VAL A 26 -12.99 -18.04 -1.16
CA VAL A 26 -13.42 -19.16 -0.30
C VAL A 26 -14.17 -20.22 -1.12
N GLN A 27 -15.10 -19.82 -1.98
CA GLN A 27 -15.85 -20.74 -2.84
C GLN A 27 -14.95 -21.49 -3.83
N SER A 28 -13.86 -20.89 -4.31
CA SER A 28 -12.94 -21.56 -5.24
C SER A 28 -12.27 -22.80 -4.64
N LEU A 29 -12.16 -22.89 -3.30
CA LEU A 29 -11.66 -24.08 -2.61
C LEU A 29 -12.59 -25.29 -2.75
N LEU A 30 -13.84 -25.07 -3.16
CA LEU A 30 -14.89 -26.09 -3.33
C LEU A 30 -15.03 -26.55 -4.79
N CYS A 31 -14.45 -25.82 -5.75
CA CYS A 31 -14.57 -26.11 -7.18
C CYS A 31 -13.52 -27.11 -7.70
N GLU A 32 -12.56 -27.53 -6.88
CA GLU A 32 -11.59 -28.57 -7.22
C GLU A 32 -12.32 -29.93 -7.23
N GLY A 33 -12.70 -30.46 -8.40
CA GLY A 33 -13.53 -31.68 -8.53
C GLY A 33 -12.87 -33.01 -8.11
N SER A 34 -12.09 -33.04 -7.03
CA SER A 34 -11.53 -34.25 -6.43
C SER A 34 -12.52 -34.87 -5.44
N THR A 35 -12.39 -36.17 -5.16
CA THR A 35 -13.22 -36.86 -4.15
C THR A 35 -12.95 -36.42 -2.70
N THR A 36 -12.11 -35.39 -2.52
CA THR A 36 -11.69 -34.85 -1.23
C THR A 36 -12.11 -33.39 -1.03
N THR A 37 -12.91 -32.81 -1.93
CA THR A 37 -13.48 -31.48 -1.70
C THR A 37 -14.82 -31.56 -0.98
N PRO A 38 -15.05 -30.67 0.00
CA PRO A 38 -16.35 -30.59 0.65
C PRO A 38 -17.38 -29.89 -0.23
N ASP A 39 -18.65 -30.23 -0.03
CA ASP A 39 -19.80 -29.60 -0.70
C ASP A 39 -20.06 -28.18 -0.17
N GLY A 40 -19.62 -27.91 1.06
CA GLY A 40 -19.66 -26.59 1.66
C GLY A 40 -18.76 -26.46 2.89
N ILE A 41 -18.48 -25.22 3.28
CA ILE A 41 -17.72 -24.87 4.49
C ILE A 41 -18.69 -24.33 5.53
N LEU A 42 -18.76 -25.02 6.67
CA LEU A 42 -19.56 -24.64 7.82
C LEU A 42 -18.75 -23.74 8.76
N CYS A 43 -19.27 -22.56 9.04
CA CYS A 43 -18.69 -21.59 9.97
C CYS A 43 -19.77 -21.13 10.94
N SER A 44 -19.67 -21.54 12.20
CA SER A 44 -20.57 -21.14 13.27
C SER A 44 -19.79 -20.35 14.30
N LEU A 45 -20.32 -19.19 14.70
CA LEU A 45 -19.68 -18.34 15.70
C LEU A 45 -20.17 -18.68 17.12
N GLY A 46 -19.50 -18.11 18.12
CA GLY A 46 -19.94 -18.14 19.51
C GLY A 46 -20.03 -19.52 20.14
N ILE A 47 -20.95 -19.65 21.09
CA ILE A 47 -21.15 -20.87 21.89
C ILE A 47 -21.50 -22.09 21.03
N ASP A 48 -22.16 -21.89 19.89
CA ASP A 48 -22.63 -22.94 18.99
C ASP A 48 -21.51 -23.76 18.37
N SER A 49 -20.30 -23.19 18.24
CA SER A 49 -19.06 -23.90 17.87
C SER A 49 -18.08 -24.07 19.03
N ARG A 50 -18.51 -23.79 20.27
CA ARG A 50 -17.64 -23.68 21.46
C ARG A 50 -16.53 -22.65 21.28
N TYR A 51 -16.87 -21.50 20.70
CA TYR A 51 -15.97 -20.38 20.42
C TYR A 51 -14.79 -20.79 19.53
N ASN A 52 -15.07 -21.54 18.46
CA ASN A 52 -14.03 -22.00 17.56
C ASN A 52 -13.31 -20.81 16.88
N GLU A 53 -11.99 -20.73 17.09
CA GLU A 53 -11.20 -19.61 16.58
C GLU A 53 -11.06 -19.60 15.05
N GLY A 54 -11.06 -20.77 14.40
CA GLY A 54 -10.97 -20.85 12.94
C GLY A 54 -12.25 -20.35 12.25
N CYS A 55 -13.43 -20.64 12.81
CA CYS A 55 -14.70 -20.04 12.38
C CYS A 55 -14.67 -18.52 12.55
N THR A 56 -14.18 -18.05 13.71
CA THR A 56 -14.02 -16.63 13.99
C THR A 56 -13.08 -15.94 12.98
N GLU A 57 -11.98 -16.61 12.60
CA GLU A 57 -11.02 -16.11 11.59
C GLU A 57 -11.65 -16.00 10.20
N LEU A 58 -12.46 -16.98 9.79
CA LEU A 58 -13.20 -16.93 8.52
C LEU A 58 -14.23 -15.79 8.51
N ALA A 59 -14.96 -15.59 9.60
CA ALA A 59 -15.91 -14.49 9.72
C ALA A 59 -15.22 -13.11 9.68
N LYS A 60 -14.08 -12.93 10.36
CA LYS A 60 -13.27 -11.71 10.26
C LYS A 60 -12.86 -11.42 8.82
N TYR A 61 -12.41 -12.46 8.10
CA TYR A 61 -12.08 -12.32 6.69
C TYR A 61 -13.29 -11.87 5.87
N LEU A 62 -14.45 -12.53 5.96
CA LEU A 62 -15.61 -12.18 5.13
C LEU A 62 -16.23 -10.82 5.49
N PHE A 63 -16.21 -10.46 6.77
CA PHE A 63 -16.91 -9.28 7.32
C PHE A 63 -15.98 -8.13 7.72
N TYR A 64 -14.77 -8.08 7.17
CA TYR A 64 -13.87 -6.92 7.31
C TYR A 64 -13.54 -6.65 8.80
N GLU A 65 -13.14 -7.70 9.52
CA GLU A 65 -12.77 -7.65 10.94
C GLU A 65 -13.93 -7.28 11.90
N LEU A 66 -15.19 -7.35 11.46
CA LEU A 66 -16.36 -7.09 12.30
C LEU A 66 -16.32 -7.85 13.64
N TYR A 67 -15.95 -9.13 13.58
CA TYR A 67 -15.81 -10.04 14.73
C TYR A 67 -14.39 -10.02 15.35
N GLY A 68 -13.69 -8.89 15.24
CA GLY A 68 -12.35 -8.60 15.77
C GLY A 68 -12.33 -8.25 17.26
N LYS A 69 -11.37 -8.80 18.04
CA LYS A 69 -11.21 -8.51 19.49
C LYS A 69 -10.63 -7.12 19.82
N ASN A 70 -10.18 -6.34 18.82
CA ASN A 70 -9.54 -5.03 19.01
C ASN A 70 -10.26 -3.95 18.17
N GLN A 71 -11.50 -3.59 18.53
CA GLN A 71 -12.23 -2.51 17.86
C GLN A 71 -11.79 -1.13 18.40
N LEU A 72 -10.55 -0.69 18.13
CA LEU A 72 -10.12 0.68 18.48
C LEU A 72 -10.77 1.77 17.59
N ASN A 73 -11.50 1.39 16.52
CA ASN A 73 -12.03 2.33 15.52
C ASN A 73 -13.55 2.23 15.26
N LEU A 74 -14.26 1.32 15.93
CA LEU A 74 -15.72 1.12 15.81
C LEU A 74 -16.46 1.45 17.12
N GLU A 75 -15.89 2.40 17.88
CA GLU A 75 -16.20 2.79 19.27
C GLU A 75 -17.64 3.19 19.62
N HIS A 76 -18.67 3.06 18.76
CA HIS A 76 -20.02 3.50 19.16
C HIS A 76 -21.21 2.63 18.72
N ALA A 77 -21.04 1.55 17.94
CA ALA A 77 -22.20 0.78 17.44
C ALA A 77 -22.35 -0.62 18.06
N PHE A 78 -21.27 -1.25 18.53
CA PHE A 78 -21.28 -2.63 19.02
C PHE A 78 -21.11 -2.76 20.55
N GLU A 79 -20.78 -1.68 21.25
CA GLU A 79 -20.69 -1.69 22.73
C GLU A 79 -22.06 -1.88 23.41
N GLU A 80 -23.17 -1.74 22.68
CA GLU A 80 -24.53 -1.85 23.21
C GLU A 80 -25.00 -3.32 23.37
N PHE A 81 -24.34 -4.30 22.74
CA PHE A 81 -24.77 -5.70 22.74
C PHE A 81 -23.69 -6.68 23.25
N PRO A 82 -24.04 -7.68 24.07
CA PRO A 82 -23.15 -8.77 24.47
C PRO A 82 -22.55 -9.52 23.26
N GLU A 83 -21.31 -10.00 23.39
CA GLU A 83 -20.65 -10.86 22.38
C GLU A 83 -21.51 -12.09 22.03
N GLU A 84 -22.22 -12.66 22.99
CA GLU A 84 -23.12 -13.82 22.80
C GLU A 84 -24.25 -13.54 21.79
N ILE A 85 -24.78 -12.32 21.76
CA ILE A 85 -25.83 -11.91 20.82
C ILE A 85 -25.24 -11.65 19.43
N LEU A 86 -24.03 -11.08 19.37
CA LEU A 86 -23.34 -10.80 18.11
C LEU A 86 -22.82 -12.06 17.44
N ASP A 87 -22.42 -13.06 18.22
CA ASP A 87 -21.89 -14.31 17.72
C ASP A 87 -22.96 -15.34 17.31
N ASP A 88 -24.27 -15.03 17.43
CA ASP A 88 -25.37 -15.91 16.98
C ASP A 88 -25.54 -15.86 15.44
N VAL A 89 -24.54 -16.41 14.75
CA VAL A 89 -24.40 -16.41 13.29
C VAL A 89 -23.88 -17.76 12.79
N ILE A 90 -24.56 -18.31 11.79
CA ILE A 90 -24.18 -19.55 11.12
C ILE A 90 -24.07 -19.29 9.62
N LEU A 91 -22.93 -19.66 9.04
CA LEU A 91 -22.64 -19.59 7.62
C LEU A 91 -22.41 -20.99 7.07
N LEU A 92 -23.06 -21.31 5.95
CA LEU A 92 -22.70 -22.43 5.10
C LEU A 92 -22.41 -21.93 3.69
N ILE A 93 -21.13 -21.92 3.33
CA ILE A 93 -20.65 -21.44 2.04
C ILE A 93 -20.52 -22.63 1.10
N LYS A 94 -21.31 -22.64 0.02
CA LYS A 94 -21.24 -23.65 -1.06
C LYS A 94 -20.62 -23.02 -2.32
N ALA A 95 -20.30 -23.84 -3.32
CA ALA A 95 -19.66 -23.37 -4.55
C ALA A 95 -20.43 -22.25 -5.27
N GLU A 96 -21.77 -22.35 -5.32
CA GLU A 96 -22.63 -21.43 -6.09
C GLU A 96 -23.63 -20.64 -5.23
N CYS A 97 -23.73 -20.91 -3.93
CA CYS A 97 -24.65 -20.22 -3.03
C CYS A 97 -24.10 -20.12 -1.60
N VAL A 98 -24.73 -19.26 -0.80
CA VAL A 98 -24.38 -19.07 0.61
C VAL A 98 -25.65 -19.10 1.44
N HIS A 99 -25.65 -19.91 2.50
CA HIS A 99 -26.69 -19.85 3.52
C HIS A 99 -26.16 -19.09 4.73
N LEU A 100 -26.96 -18.16 5.25
CA LEU A 100 -26.64 -17.34 6.41
C LEU A 100 -27.84 -17.33 7.36
N TYR A 101 -27.66 -17.86 8.55
CA TYR A 101 -28.53 -17.61 9.68
C TYR A 101 -27.94 -16.49 10.54
N CYS A 102 -28.79 -15.57 10.98
CA CYS A 102 -28.45 -14.57 11.99
C CYS A 102 -29.71 -14.15 12.75
N ASN A 103 -29.55 -13.72 14.00
CA ASN A 103 -30.61 -13.07 14.74
C ASN A 103 -30.96 -11.66 14.18
N PRO A 104 -32.11 -11.08 14.58
CA PRO A 104 -32.55 -9.77 14.07
C PRO A 104 -31.57 -8.62 14.35
N VAL A 105 -30.81 -8.70 15.44
CA VAL A 105 -29.78 -7.72 15.79
C VAL A 105 -28.67 -7.73 14.74
N ASN A 106 -28.10 -8.91 14.46
CA ASN A 106 -27.01 -9.06 13.48
C ASN A 106 -27.45 -8.77 12.06
N TYR A 107 -28.73 -8.96 11.72
CA TYR A 107 -29.25 -8.71 10.37
C TYR A 107 -28.86 -7.33 9.83
N ASN A 108 -29.08 -6.28 10.63
CA ASN A 108 -28.78 -4.90 10.22
C ASN A 108 -27.27 -4.64 10.03
N HIS A 109 -26.44 -5.32 10.82
CA HIS A 109 -24.98 -5.18 10.76
C HIS A 109 -24.35 -5.99 9.61
N LEU A 110 -24.91 -7.17 9.30
CA LEU A 110 -24.40 -8.06 8.26
C LEU A 110 -24.86 -7.66 6.86
N LEU A 111 -26.07 -7.08 6.73
CA LEU A 111 -26.68 -6.75 5.44
C LEU A 111 -25.76 -5.93 4.50
N PRO A 112 -25.02 -4.90 4.96
CA PRO A 112 -24.08 -4.17 4.11
C PRO A 112 -22.98 -5.05 3.48
N TYR A 113 -22.58 -6.13 4.16
CA TYR A 113 -21.53 -7.05 3.70
C TYR A 113 -22.07 -8.10 2.73
N VAL A 114 -23.26 -8.64 3.01
CA VAL A 114 -23.78 -9.84 2.34
C VAL A 114 -24.84 -9.58 1.27
N SER A 115 -25.53 -8.44 1.29
CA SER A 115 -26.65 -8.14 0.36
C SER A 115 -26.26 -8.16 -1.13
N HIS A 116 -24.97 -8.08 -1.42
CA HIS A 116 -24.41 -8.11 -2.78
C HIS A 116 -23.94 -9.51 -3.21
N TRP A 117 -23.95 -10.50 -2.31
CA TRP A 117 -23.57 -11.87 -2.62
C TRP A 117 -24.63 -12.52 -3.52
N ARG A 118 -24.17 -13.24 -4.54
CA ARG A 118 -25.05 -13.98 -5.44
C ARG A 118 -25.58 -15.23 -4.73
N ASN A 119 -26.84 -15.56 -4.95
CA ASN A 119 -27.51 -16.74 -4.40
C ASN A 119 -27.39 -16.84 -2.86
N LEU A 120 -27.61 -15.71 -2.17
CA LEU A 120 -27.68 -15.67 -0.70
C LEU A 120 -29.06 -16.16 -0.22
N HIS A 121 -29.05 -17.13 0.68
CA HIS A 121 -30.22 -17.59 1.43
C HIS A 121 -30.08 -17.10 2.87
N LEU A 122 -30.96 -16.18 3.28
CA LEU A 122 -30.90 -15.55 4.60
C LEU A 122 -32.04 -16.08 5.48
N TYR A 123 -31.68 -16.58 6.66
CA TYR A 123 -32.59 -17.14 7.66
C TYR A 123 -32.54 -16.23 8.88
N CYS A 124 -33.58 -15.43 9.07
CA CYS A 124 -33.69 -14.48 10.18
C CYS A 124 -35.17 -14.33 10.52
N MET A 125 -35.49 -14.41 11.81
CA MET A 125 -36.84 -14.11 12.30
C MET A 125 -37.06 -12.60 12.34
N THR A 126 -38.31 -12.18 12.50
CA THR A 126 -38.60 -10.78 12.87
C THR A 126 -38.22 -10.54 14.33
N GLU A 127 -38.03 -9.27 14.70
CA GLU A 127 -37.76 -8.89 16.10
C GLU A 127 -38.85 -9.41 17.05
N ALA A 128 -40.12 -9.37 16.65
CA ALA A 128 -41.24 -9.83 17.47
C ALA A 128 -41.29 -11.36 17.63
N GLU A 129 -40.93 -12.11 16.59
CA GLU A 129 -40.88 -13.58 16.67
C GLU A 129 -39.68 -14.06 17.50
N TYR A 130 -38.58 -13.30 17.48
CA TYR A 130 -37.37 -13.62 18.24
C TYR A 130 -37.51 -13.39 19.76
N GLU A 131 -38.57 -12.71 20.22
CA GLU A 131 -38.86 -12.57 21.66
C GLU A 131 -39.20 -13.93 22.32
N ASP A 132 -39.63 -14.92 21.55
CA ASP A 132 -39.85 -16.30 22.02
C ASP A 132 -38.56 -17.11 21.86
N GLU A 133 -37.82 -17.28 22.96
CA GLU A 133 -36.54 -17.98 22.99
C GLU A 133 -36.64 -19.45 22.52
N GLU A 134 -37.75 -20.14 22.82
CA GLU A 134 -37.94 -21.54 22.42
C GLU A 134 -38.16 -21.62 20.90
N ALA A 135 -39.05 -20.77 20.37
CA ALA A 135 -39.28 -20.68 18.93
C ALA A 135 -38.03 -20.23 18.16
N ALA A 136 -37.22 -19.33 18.75
CA ALA A 136 -35.97 -18.87 18.15
C ALA A 136 -34.93 -20.00 18.02
N GLU A 137 -34.75 -20.80 19.07
CA GLU A 137 -33.84 -21.95 19.03
C GLU A 137 -34.35 -23.04 18.07
N GLU A 138 -35.65 -23.34 18.04
CA GLU A 138 -36.24 -24.27 17.07
C GLU A 138 -36.05 -23.78 15.62
N PHE A 139 -36.23 -22.48 15.37
CA PHE A 139 -36.01 -21.88 14.06
C PHE A 139 -34.53 -21.96 13.64
N LYS A 140 -33.60 -21.72 14.56
CA LYS A 140 -32.16 -21.87 14.30
C LYS A 140 -31.79 -23.30 13.89
N ILE A 141 -32.28 -24.30 14.65
CA ILE A 141 -32.01 -25.71 14.38
C ILE A 141 -32.61 -26.15 13.04
N SER A 142 -33.88 -25.82 12.79
CA SER A 142 -34.57 -26.17 11.53
C SER A 142 -33.95 -25.46 10.31
N SER A 143 -33.52 -24.21 10.47
CA SER A 143 -32.74 -23.49 9.47
C SER A 143 -31.44 -24.24 9.18
N PHE A 144 -30.68 -24.60 10.21
CA PHE A 144 -29.43 -25.36 10.05
C PHE A 144 -29.62 -26.69 9.32
N VAL A 145 -30.66 -27.47 9.68
CA VAL A 145 -31.02 -28.72 8.98
C VAL A 145 -31.25 -28.48 7.49
N THR A 146 -31.96 -27.40 7.15
CA THR A 146 -32.24 -27.00 5.76
C THR A 146 -30.96 -26.62 5.01
N MET A 147 -30.03 -25.91 5.66
CA MET A 147 -28.76 -25.51 5.03
C MET A 147 -27.94 -26.71 4.56
N VAL A 148 -27.85 -27.76 5.39
CA VAL A 148 -26.98 -28.93 5.15
C VAL A 148 -27.64 -30.06 4.35
N GLN A 149 -28.93 -29.97 4.03
CA GLN A 149 -29.71 -31.09 3.49
C GLN A 149 -29.13 -31.73 2.21
N ASP A 150 -28.52 -30.92 1.35
CA ASP A 150 -27.94 -31.34 0.06
C ASP A 150 -26.41 -31.55 0.10
N CYS A 151 -25.83 -31.70 1.29
CA CYS A 151 -24.40 -31.93 1.48
C CYS A 151 -24.12 -33.40 1.87
N TYR A 152 -22.92 -33.88 1.54
CA TYR A 152 -22.37 -35.15 2.00
C TYR A 152 -21.02 -34.96 2.71
N HIS A 153 -20.21 -34.02 2.23
CA HIS A 153 -18.92 -33.65 2.78
C HIS A 153 -18.96 -32.20 3.24
N ILE A 154 -18.61 -31.93 4.50
CA ILE A 154 -18.65 -30.58 5.07
C ILE A 154 -17.26 -30.24 5.60
N GLY A 155 -16.73 -29.13 5.09
CA GLY A 155 -15.48 -28.55 5.53
C GLY A 155 -15.69 -27.69 6.77
N VAL A 156 -14.74 -27.72 7.71
CA VAL A 156 -14.78 -26.90 8.93
C VAL A 156 -13.43 -26.18 9.08
N PRO A 157 -13.40 -24.86 9.31
CA PRO A 157 -12.19 -24.15 9.70
C PRO A 157 -11.87 -24.44 11.16
N TYR A 158 -11.30 -25.61 11.45
CA TYR A 158 -11.13 -26.10 12.82
C TYR A 158 -10.07 -25.34 13.63
N SER A 159 -8.97 -24.93 12.98
CA SER A 159 -7.81 -24.29 13.58
C SER A 159 -7.64 -22.86 13.07
N SER A 160 -7.14 -21.98 13.95
CA SER A 160 -6.72 -20.63 13.56
C SER A 160 -5.22 -20.58 13.26
N GLN A 161 -4.77 -19.61 12.47
CA GLN A 161 -3.32 -19.43 12.20
C GLN A 161 -2.49 -19.21 13.47
N GLY A 162 -3.09 -18.62 14.50
CA GLY A 162 -2.45 -18.34 15.80
C GLY A 162 -2.49 -19.52 16.77
N HIS A 163 -3.37 -20.50 16.55
CA HIS A 163 -3.60 -21.63 17.44
C HIS A 163 -3.90 -22.90 16.63
N ILE A 164 -2.83 -23.54 16.14
CA ILE A 164 -2.92 -24.77 15.35
C ILE A 164 -3.30 -25.95 16.27
N GLN A 165 -4.39 -26.64 15.95
CA GLN A 165 -4.85 -27.84 16.66
C GLN A 165 -4.89 -29.03 15.70
N SER A 166 -4.69 -30.24 16.23
CA SER A 166 -4.93 -31.46 15.46
C SER A 166 -6.44 -31.64 15.26
N PHE A 167 -6.88 -31.83 14.02
CA PHE A 167 -8.29 -32.05 13.70
C PHE A 167 -8.86 -33.28 14.43
N ASP A 168 -9.90 -33.07 15.22
CA ASP A 168 -10.64 -34.14 15.91
C ASP A 168 -12.13 -34.01 15.59
N MET A 169 -12.61 -34.90 14.74
CA MET A 169 -14.01 -34.97 14.32
C MET A 169 -14.97 -35.12 15.50
N PHE A 170 -14.58 -35.84 16.56
CA PHE A 170 -15.44 -36.04 17.74
C PHE A 170 -15.50 -34.79 18.63
N MET A 171 -14.52 -33.90 18.56
CA MET A 171 -14.62 -32.59 19.21
C MET A 171 -15.57 -31.67 18.46
N VAL A 172 -15.59 -31.75 17.13
CA VAL A 172 -16.56 -31.02 16.30
C VAL A 172 -17.98 -31.54 16.56
N GLU A 173 -18.20 -32.86 16.61
CA GLU A 173 -19.52 -33.44 16.94
C GLU A 173 -20.08 -32.90 18.27
N LYS A 174 -19.22 -32.58 19.25
CA LYS A 174 -19.63 -32.03 20.56
C LYS A 174 -20.06 -30.56 20.53
N TRP A 175 -19.99 -29.88 19.39
CA TRP A 175 -20.50 -28.52 19.23
C TRP A 175 -22.00 -28.49 19.52
N PRO A 176 -22.50 -27.54 20.33
CA PRO A 176 -23.92 -27.46 20.66
C PRO A 176 -24.84 -27.50 19.44
N LEU A 177 -24.51 -26.77 18.37
CA LEU A 177 -25.27 -26.77 17.13
C LEU A 177 -25.34 -28.16 16.47
N LEU A 178 -24.22 -28.89 16.43
CA LEU A 178 -24.19 -30.25 15.85
C LEU A 178 -24.88 -31.28 16.74
N GLN A 179 -24.82 -31.11 18.06
CA GLN A 179 -25.60 -31.94 18.99
C GLN A 179 -27.11 -31.69 18.82
N ALA A 180 -27.52 -30.45 18.61
CA ALA A 180 -28.92 -30.09 18.38
C ALA A 180 -29.47 -30.70 17.07
N PHE A 181 -28.62 -30.94 16.07
CA PHE A 181 -29.02 -31.67 14.86
C PHE A 181 -29.53 -33.09 15.15
N ALA A 182 -29.07 -33.75 16.23
CA ALA A 182 -29.52 -35.10 16.56
C ALA A 182 -30.89 -35.15 17.26
N LEU A 183 -31.49 -34.01 17.59
CA LEU A 183 -32.78 -33.96 18.28
C LEU A 183 -33.90 -34.53 17.39
N ASP A 184 -34.71 -35.43 17.97
CA ASP A 184 -35.88 -35.99 17.30
C ASP A 184 -36.99 -34.94 17.17
N GLY A 185 -37.56 -34.82 15.97
CA GLY A 185 -38.68 -33.92 15.67
C GLY A 185 -38.28 -32.62 14.97
N ILE A 186 -37.33 -31.87 15.56
CA ILE A 186 -36.89 -30.55 15.04
C ILE A 186 -35.54 -30.68 14.30
N GLY A 187 -34.70 -31.62 14.72
CA GLY A 187 -33.40 -31.90 14.10
C GLY A 187 -33.48 -32.93 12.97
N GLY A 188 -32.31 -33.40 12.53
CA GLY A 188 -32.15 -34.46 11.53
C GLY A 188 -32.31 -35.88 12.06
N GLY A 189 -32.59 -36.08 13.36
CA GLY A 189 -32.90 -37.39 13.97
C GLY A 189 -31.74 -38.40 13.98
N SER A 190 -30.51 -37.95 13.79
CA SER A 190 -29.30 -38.78 13.85
C SER A 190 -28.07 -37.93 14.15
N PHE A 191 -27.00 -38.53 14.69
CA PHE A 191 -25.73 -37.83 14.91
C PHE A 191 -25.20 -37.23 13.59
N PHE A 192 -24.64 -36.02 13.68
CA PHE A 192 -24.26 -35.26 12.49
C PHE A 192 -23.18 -35.99 11.68
N THR A 193 -22.15 -36.49 12.36
CA THR A 193 -21.02 -37.25 11.77
C THR A 193 -21.39 -38.64 11.24
N LEU A 194 -22.58 -39.17 11.56
CA LEU A 194 -23.08 -40.40 10.91
C LEU A 194 -23.66 -40.10 9.53
N LYS A 195 -24.20 -38.89 9.32
CA LYS A 195 -24.84 -38.48 8.07
C LYS A 195 -23.86 -37.75 7.14
N TYR A 196 -23.01 -36.88 7.68
CA TYR A 196 -22.08 -36.05 6.92
C TYR A 196 -20.63 -36.36 7.29
N LYS A 197 -19.75 -36.35 6.29
CA LYS A 197 -18.31 -36.52 6.49
C LYS A 197 -17.64 -35.17 6.71
N LEU A 198 -17.02 -34.99 7.87
CA LEU A 198 -16.31 -33.75 8.21
C LEU A 198 -14.86 -33.76 7.70
N MET A 199 -14.39 -32.59 7.26
CA MET A 199 -13.04 -32.38 6.75
C MET A 199 -12.46 -31.07 7.30
N ASP A 200 -11.16 -31.04 7.60
CA ASP A 200 -10.49 -29.80 8.01
C ASP A 200 -10.17 -28.94 6.78
N MET A 201 -10.55 -27.66 6.82
CA MET A 201 -10.29 -26.67 5.77
C MET A 201 -9.31 -25.57 6.21
N SER A 202 -8.75 -25.66 7.43
CA SER A 202 -7.95 -24.59 8.04
C SER A 202 -6.76 -24.17 7.16
N GLU A 203 -5.91 -25.12 6.74
CA GLU A 203 -4.71 -24.81 5.94
C GLU A 203 -5.03 -24.17 4.57
N LYS A 204 -6.06 -24.68 3.89
CA LYS A 204 -6.53 -24.11 2.61
C LYS A 204 -7.07 -22.69 2.77
N LEU A 205 -7.77 -22.43 3.87
CA LEU A 205 -8.28 -21.10 4.17
C LEU A 205 -7.16 -20.12 4.56
N TRP A 206 -6.11 -20.59 5.25
CA TRP A 206 -4.96 -19.75 5.59
C TRP A 206 -4.24 -19.20 4.35
N GLN A 207 -4.17 -19.98 3.26
CA GLN A 207 -3.67 -19.52 1.97
C GLN A 207 -4.50 -18.33 1.44
N VAL A 208 -5.83 -18.42 1.54
CA VAL A 208 -6.75 -17.34 1.16
C VAL A 208 -6.53 -16.09 2.02
N TYR A 209 -6.34 -16.25 3.34
CA TYR A 209 -6.16 -15.13 4.27
C TYR A 209 -4.83 -14.39 4.07
N ASN A 210 -3.79 -15.09 3.61
CA ASN A 210 -2.46 -14.51 3.41
C ASN A 210 -2.39 -13.55 2.22
N ARG A 211 -3.29 -13.69 1.24
CA ARG A 211 -3.40 -12.81 0.09
C ARG A 211 -3.83 -11.40 0.52
N LEU A 212 -3.06 -10.36 0.18
CA LEU A 212 -3.50 -8.98 0.40
C LEU A 212 -4.56 -8.59 -0.62
N ASP A 213 -5.56 -7.89 -0.11
CA ASP A 213 -6.65 -7.24 -0.81
C ASP A 213 -6.78 -5.80 -0.27
N PRO A 214 -7.70 -4.96 -0.78
CA PRO A 214 -7.74 -3.56 -0.38
C PRO A 214 -7.99 -3.34 1.11
N VAL A 215 -8.75 -4.22 1.77
CA VAL A 215 -9.14 -4.10 3.18
C VAL A 215 -7.99 -4.47 4.08
N SER A 216 -7.33 -5.59 3.78
CA SER A 216 -6.15 -6.00 4.52
C SER A 216 -4.94 -5.14 4.26
N LEU A 217 -4.79 -4.63 3.04
CA LEU A 217 -3.80 -3.61 2.75
C LEU A 217 -4.08 -2.38 3.61
N ASP A 218 -5.31 -1.88 3.68
CA ASP A 218 -5.65 -0.74 4.56
C ASP A 218 -5.24 -0.98 6.02
N HIS A 219 -5.45 -2.18 6.56
CA HIS A 219 -4.98 -2.54 7.91
C HIS A 219 -3.43 -2.50 8.03
N VAL A 220 -2.69 -3.07 7.07
CA VAL A 220 -1.21 -3.00 7.05
C VAL A 220 -0.75 -1.54 7.04
N LEU A 221 -1.47 -0.66 6.37
CA LEU A 221 -1.09 0.73 6.18
C LEU A 221 -1.46 1.63 7.36
N THR A 222 -2.60 1.36 8.00
CA THR A 222 -3.14 2.17 9.10
C THR A 222 -2.71 1.70 10.47
N GLU A 223 -2.30 0.44 10.62
CA GLU A 223 -1.87 -0.14 11.90
C GLU A 223 -0.41 -0.62 11.85
N ASP A 224 -0.10 -1.62 11.01
CA ASP A 224 1.22 -2.27 11.05
C ASP A 224 2.35 -1.31 10.69
N LEU A 225 2.19 -0.56 9.59
CA LEU A 225 3.18 0.40 9.12
C LEU A 225 3.39 1.51 10.14
N VAL A 226 2.33 1.95 10.80
CA VAL A 226 2.38 3.01 11.82
C VAL A 226 3.16 2.56 13.04
N ASN A 227 2.88 1.34 13.52
CA ASN A 227 3.60 0.72 14.62
C ASN A 227 5.07 0.47 14.27
N PHE A 228 5.35 0.10 13.01
CA PHE A 228 6.69 -0.10 12.48
C PHE A 228 7.48 1.21 12.41
N GLU A 229 6.92 2.27 11.82
CA GLU A 229 7.52 3.60 11.71
C GLU A 229 7.75 4.25 13.08
N LYS A 230 6.89 3.97 14.06
CA LYS A 230 7.07 4.39 15.45
C LYS A 230 8.39 3.87 16.02
N GLN A 231 8.82 2.65 15.68
CA GLN A 231 10.09 2.12 16.19
C GLN A 231 11.29 2.85 15.62
N TRP A 232 11.26 3.19 14.33
CA TRP A 232 12.27 4.06 13.73
C TRP A 232 12.30 5.43 14.39
N SER A 233 11.14 5.98 14.73
CA SER A 233 11.04 7.26 15.44
C SER A 233 11.63 7.17 16.86
N CYS A 234 11.39 6.07 17.57
CA CYS A 234 12.01 5.81 18.88
C CYS A 234 13.54 5.70 18.75
N PHE A 235 14.03 4.98 17.74
CA PHE A 235 15.46 4.88 17.44
C PHE A 235 16.10 6.26 17.22
N PHE A 236 15.56 7.07 16.30
CA PHE A 236 16.09 8.42 16.04
C PHE A 236 16.00 9.32 17.27
N SER A 237 14.91 9.23 18.03
CA SER A 237 14.75 10.01 19.27
C SER A 237 15.82 9.67 20.30
N SER A 238 16.20 8.40 20.41
CA SER A 238 17.29 7.94 21.28
C SER A 238 18.64 8.48 20.80
N MET A 239 18.96 8.27 19.51
CA MET A 239 20.22 8.72 18.92
C MET A 239 20.41 10.24 18.99
N ASP A 240 19.33 11.02 18.87
CA ASP A 240 19.40 12.47 18.90
C ASP A 240 19.54 13.07 20.31
N LEU A 241 19.42 12.26 21.37
CA LEU A 241 19.80 12.68 22.74
C LEU A 241 21.32 12.60 22.93
N GLU A 242 22.02 11.82 22.10
CA GLU A 242 23.45 11.67 22.19
C GLU A 242 24.18 12.93 21.74
N SER A 243 25.12 13.37 22.57
CA SER A 243 26.10 14.38 22.21
C SER A 243 27.22 13.77 21.38
N HIS A 244 28.02 14.60 20.71
CA HIS A 244 29.22 14.18 20.00
C HIS A 244 30.28 13.48 20.88
N LEU A 245 30.15 13.57 22.22
CA LEU A 245 31.01 12.86 23.18
C LEU A 245 30.37 11.56 23.66
N SER A 246 29.08 11.58 24.00
CA SER A 246 28.38 10.42 24.56
C SER A 246 28.10 9.35 23.49
N ILE A 247 27.95 9.75 22.22
CA ILE A 247 27.78 8.82 21.09
C ILE A 247 28.95 7.84 20.95
N LEU A 248 30.15 8.17 21.45
CA LEU A 248 31.32 7.29 21.44
C LEU A 248 31.17 6.09 22.39
N GLU A 249 30.40 6.25 23.47
CA GLU A 249 30.15 5.22 24.48
C GLU A 249 28.92 4.37 24.17
N LEU A 250 28.13 4.75 23.16
CA LEU A 250 26.95 4.03 22.74
C LEU A 250 27.33 2.61 22.28
N SER A 251 26.66 1.60 22.85
CA SER A 251 26.81 0.19 22.45
C SER A 251 25.78 -0.23 21.39
N GLU A 252 26.08 -1.31 20.67
CA GLU A 252 25.12 -1.93 19.72
C GLU A 252 23.81 -2.32 20.41
N ALA A 253 23.90 -2.84 21.64
CA ALA A 253 22.74 -3.21 22.44
C ALA A 253 21.84 -2.01 22.79
N GLN A 254 22.43 -0.88 23.16
CA GLN A 254 21.70 0.36 23.46
C GLN A 254 21.07 0.97 22.20
N ALA A 255 21.81 1.01 21.09
CA ALA A 255 21.30 1.55 19.83
C ALA A 255 20.16 0.71 19.25
N GLY A 256 20.22 -0.62 19.42
CA GLY A 256 19.21 -1.56 18.92
C GLY A 256 18.00 -1.79 19.84
N GLU A 257 17.94 -1.15 21.02
CA GLU A 257 16.94 -1.44 22.05
C GLU A 257 15.49 -1.35 21.52
N ALA A 258 15.16 -0.27 20.82
CA ALA A 258 13.81 -0.03 20.31
C ALA A 258 13.32 -1.16 19.40
N PHE A 259 14.19 -1.63 18.48
CA PHE A 259 13.85 -2.73 17.58
C PHE A 259 13.75 -4.06 18.31
N ARG A 260 14.64 -4.29 19.28
CA ARG A 260 14.68 -5.53 20.06
C ARG A 260 13.43 -5.69 20.94
N ILE A 261 13.05 -4.65 21.67
CA ILE A 261 11.83 -4.63 22.52
C ILE A 261 10.59 -4.85 21.65
N TYR A 262 10.47 -4.11 20.54
CA TYR A 262 9.33 -4.25 19.65
C TYR A 262 9.17 -5.69 19.13
N TYR A 263 10.27 -6.27 18.65
CA TYR A 263 10.27 -7.62 18.11
C TYR A 263 10.01 -8.68 19.19
N SER A 264 10.66 -8.57 20.37
CA SER A 264 10.51 -9.55 21.46
C SER A 264 9.10 -9.55 22.07
N HIS A 265 8.52 -8.37 22.34
CA HIS A 265 7.14 -8.27 22.84
C HIS A 265 6.13 -8.80 21.83
N GLY A 266 6.32 -8.50 20.54
CA GLY A 266 5.46 -9.03 19.49
C GLY A 266 5.49 -10.56 19.42
N LEU A 267 6.67 -11.17 19.60
CA LEU A 267 6.83 -12.61 19.61
C LEU A 267 6.22 -13.29 20.85
N ILE A 268 6.31 -12.69 22.04
CA ILE A 268 5.68 -13.24 23.26
C ILE A 268 4.17 -13.37 23.07
N SER A 269 3.56 -12.41 22.38
CA SER A 269 2.12 -12.42 22.09
C SER A 269 1.72 -13.37 20.95
N SER A 270 2.67 -14.09 20.35
CA SER A 270 2.42 -15.07 19.30
C SER A 270 2.84 -16.44 19.81
N ASN A 271 1.93 -17.41 19.90
CA ASN A 271 2.27 -18.81 20.20
C ASN A 271 3.06 -19.49 19.05
N ILE A 272 3.85 -18.71 18.28
CA ILE A 272 4.70 -19.18 17.20
C ILE A 272 5.91 -19.87 17.83
N THR A 273 5.81 -21.20 17.90
CA THR A 273 6.87 -22.11 18.38
C THR A 273 8.00 -22.29 17.38
N ASP A 274 7.88 -21.72 16.18
CA ASP A 274 8.75 -22.04 15.07
C ASP A 274 10.11 -21.31 15.16
N LYS A 275 11.18 -22.10 15.16
CA LYS A 275 12.58 -21.67 15.16
C LYS A 275 13.05 -21.20 13.78
N SER A 276 12.18 -21.27 12.76
CA SER A 276 12.43 -20.84 11.37
C SER A 276 12.40 -19.31 11.16
N LYS A 277 12.87 -18.52 12.13
CA LYS A 277 12.87 -17.04 12.04
C LYS A 277 13.91 -16.57 11.02
N SER A 278 13.50 -16.50 9.76
CA SER A 278 14.35 -16.11 8.63
C SER A 278 14.70 -14.62 8.60
N GLN A 279 14.03 -13.78 9.39
CA GLN A 279 14.35 -12.36 9.55
C GLN A 279 14.29 -11.94 11.03
N GLN A 280 15.37 -11.31 11.51
CA GLN A 280 15.52 -10.80 12.86
C GLN A 280 16.05 -9.36 12.81
N PRO A 281 15.72 -8.52 13.79
CA PRO A 281 16.32 -7.19 13.89
C PRO A 281 17.79 -7.29 14.30
N PHE A 282 18.63 -6.41 13.77
CA PHE A 282 20.04 -6.28 14.15
C PHE A 282 20.50 -4.84 14.15
N VAL A 283 21.54 -4.56 14.93
CA VAL A 283 22.33 -3.32 14.90
C VAL A 283 23.79 -3.69 15.09
N LEU A 284 24.63 -3.34 14.11
CA LEU A 284 26.06 -3.67 14.10
C LEU A 284 26.89 -2.45 13.70
N PHE A 285 28.03 -2.24 14.35
CA PHE A 285 28.88 -1.06 14.15
C PHE A 285 30.16 -1.42 13.38
N GLY A 286 30.55 -0.55 12.44
CA GLY A 286 31.86 -0.57 11.82
C GLY A 286 32.28 -1.95 11.32
N LYS A 287 33.40 -2.47 11.82
CA LYS A 287 33.95 -3.76 11.39
C LYS A 287 33.14 -4.97 11.87
N HIS A 288 32.36 -4.83 12.95
CA HIS A 288 31.48 -5.89 13.45
C HIS A 288 30.21 -6.08 12.58
N SER A 289 30.23 -5.54 11.36
CA SER A 289 29.23 -5.78 10.32
C SER A 289 29.73 -6.78 9.26
N SER A 290 30.80 -7.52 9.53
CA SER A 290 31.37 -8.48 8.58
C SER A 290 30.37 -9.60 8.22
N LEU A 291 30.63 -10.32 7.14
CA LEU A 291 29.78 -11.47 6.77
C LEU A 291 29.69 -12.51 7.92
N GLU A 292 30.81 -12.80 8.59
CA GLU A 292 30.86 -13.75 9.70
C GLU A 292 30.04 -13.27 10.91
N ASP A 293 30.10 -11.97 11.24
CA ASP A 293 29.34 -11.38 12.34
C ASP A 293 27.83 -11.36 12.01
N LEU A 294 27.46 -11.07 10.76
CA LEU A 294 26.07 -11.10 10.30
C LEU A 294 25.46 -12.50 10.35
N GLU A 295 26.21 -13.53 9.98
CA GLU A 295 25.75 -14.93 10.02
C GLU A 295 25.68 -15.49 11.45
N SER A 296 26.57 -15.03 12.35
CA SER A 296 26.62 -15.47 13.75
C SER A 296 25.76 -14.62 14.69
N TYR A 297 25.25 -13.49 14.23
CA TYR A 297 24.48 -12.55 15.04
C TYR A 297 23.25 -13.20 15.67
N SER A 298 23.04 -12.90 16.95
CA SER A 298 21.85 -13.33 17.68
C SER A 298 21.19 -12.13 18.35
N PHE A 299 19.96 -11.83 17.95
CA PHE A 299 19.20 -10.72 18.54
C PHE A 299 18.96 -10.87 20.05
N ASN A 300 19.03 -12.10 20.58
CA ASN A 300 18.84 -12.41 22.00
C ASN A 300 20.06 -12.02 22.86
N PHE A 301 21.23 -11.90 22.25
CA PHE A 301 22.50 -11.63 22.94
C PHE A 301 23.22 -10.45 22.29
N PRO A 302 22.63 -9.24 22.35
CA PRO A 302 23.25 -8.06 21.78
C PRO A 302 24.52 -7.69 22.56
N SER A 303 25.54 -7.20 21.87
CA SER A 303 26.82 -6.88 22.47
C SER A 303 26.79 -5.51 23.17
N GLU A 304 27.10 -5.51 24.46
CA GLU A 304 27.39 -4.27 25.21
C GLU A 304 28.85 -3.83 25.05
N SER A 305 29.74 -4.73 24.63
CA SER A 305 31.18 -4.46 24.49
C SER A 305 31.54 -3.79 23.17
N HIS A 306 30.70 -3.91 22.14
CA HIS A 306 30.90 -3.24 20.86
C HIS A 306 30.32 -1.83 20.93
N GLN A 307 31.21 -0.86 21.14
CA GLN A 307 30.87 0.56 21.25
C GLN A 307 31.42 1.35 20.06
N VAL A 308 30.79 2.48 19.74
CA VAL A 308 31.21 3.34 18.62
C VAL A 308 32.70 3.68 18.68
N ARG A 309 33.27 3.93 19.87
CA ARG A 309 34.70 4.27 20.03
C ARG A 309 35.70 3.18 19.60
N SER A 310 35.32 1.90 19.60
CA SER A 310 36.25 0.78 19.49
C SER A 310 35.94 -0.23 18.38
N THR A 311 34.79 -0.14 17.72
CA THR A 311 34.38 -1.12 16.69
C THR A 311 34.79 -0.73 15.25
N GLY A 312 35.71 0.23 15.09
CA GLY A 312 36.32 0.60 13.82
C GLY A 312 37.53 -0.28 13.43
N THR A 313 38.15 0.04 12.29
CA THR A 313 39.36 -0.64 11.83
C THR A 313 40.49 -0.52 12.85
N GLY A 314 41.08 -1.66 13.23
CA GLY A 314 42.17 -1.69 14.21
C GLY A 314 41.78 -1.21 15.61
N GLY A 315 40.50 -1.32 16.01
CA GLY A 315 40.03 -0.86 17.33
C GLY A 315 39.75 0.65 17.41
N SER A 316 39.68 1.32 16.26
CA SER A 316 39.38 2.75 16.17
C SER A 316 37.88 3.05 16.29
N THR A 317 37.49 4.30 16.14
CA THR A 317 36.08 4.70 16.13
C THR A 317 35.38 4.22 14.86
N ALA A 318 34.25 3.54 15.02
CA ALA A 318 33.36 3.12 13.94
C ALA A 318 32.90 4.32 13.10
N LYS A 319 32.78 4.11 11.78
CA LYS A 319 32.37 5.16 10.81
C LYS A 319 30.94 5.01 10.32
N HIS A 320 30.34 3.86 10.55
CA HIS A 320 28.99 3.57 10.14
C HIS A 320 28.38 2.51 11.07
N MET A 321 27.06 2.35 10.95
CA MET A 321 26.32 1.25 11.53
C MET A 321 25.33 0.70 10.50
N ILE A 322 25.10 -0.59 10.57
CA ILE A 322 24.05 -1.27 9.82
C ILE A 322 22.92 -1.65 10.76
N LEU A 323 21.69 -1.44 10.30
CA LEU A 323 20.48 -1.62 11.09
C LEU A 323 19.48 -2.44 10.30
N GLN A 324 18.69 -3.26 10.99
CA GLN A 324 17.48 -3.86 10.45
C GLN A 324 16.36 -3.81 11.50
N CYS A 325 15.22 -3.28 11.09
CA CYS A 325 13.97 -3.38 11.84
C CYS A 325 13.04 -4.37 11.13
N VAL A 326 12.37 -5.25 11.91
CA VAL A 326 11.47 -6.29 11.40
C VAL A 326 10.18 -6.26 12.22
N ALA A 327 9.04 -6.25 11.55
CA ALA A 327 7.74 -6.42 12.19
C ALA A 327 7.62 -7.86 12.72
N PRO A 328 7.27 -8.07 14.00
CA PRO A 328 7.21 -9.40 14.59
C PRO A 328 6.02 -10.24 14.09
N LYS A 329 4.93 -9.59 13.68
CA LYS A 329 3.67 -10.20 13.23
C LYS A 329 3.22 -9.58 11.90
N GLY A 330 4.15 -9.41 10.96
CA GLY A 330 3.86 -8.69 9.74
C GLY A 330 4.96 -8.83 8.70
N PRO A 331 4.68 -8.40 7.47
CA PRO A 331 5.63 -8.58 6.38
C PRO A 331 6.62 -7.42 6.22
N LEU A 332 6.56 -6.41 7.10
CA LEU A 332 7.38 -5.20 7.01
C LEU A 332 8.77 -5.43 7.59
N ALA A 333 9.79 -5.15 6.79
CA ALA A 333 11.17 -5.11 7.22
C ALA A 333 11.96 -4.13 6.37
N CYS A 334 12.83 -3.34 6.98
CA CYS A 334 13.79 -2.56 6.22
C CYS A 334 15.12 -2.42 6.96
N SER A 335 16.16 -2.24 6.17
CA SER A 335 17.54 -2.19 6.61
C SER A 335 18.19 -0.93 6.06
N ARG A 336 19.06 -0.33 6.86
CA ARG A 336 19.70 0.96 6.57
C ARG A 336 21.17 0.91 6.97
N THR A 337 21.98 1.72 6.31
CA THR A 337 23.33 2.06 6.76
C THR A 337 23.36 3.54 7.08
N TYR A 338 23.70 3.88 8.32
CA TYR A 338 23.88 5.26 8.76
C TYR A 338 25.30 5.50 9.26
N PHE A 339 25.68 6.78 9.37
CA PHE A 339 27.08 7.16 9.45
C PHE A 339 27.44 7.93 10.72
N PHE A 340 28.64 7.66 11.23
CA PHE A 340 29.26 8.43 12.31
C PHE A 340 30.32 9.35 11.71
N GLY A 341 29.94 10.63 11.57
CA GLY A 341 30.76 11.70 11.02
C GLY A 341 30.15 12.36 9.78
N SER A 342 30.76 13.46 9.37
CA SER A 342 30.33 14.25 8.20
C SER A 342 30.97 13.77 6.88
N THR A 343 30.31 14.06 5.76
CA THR A 343 30.83 13.77 4.40
C THR A 343 31.46 14.98 3.72
N HIS A 344 31.42 16.15 4.37
CA HIS A 344 31.88 17.41 3.81
C HIS A 344 32.59 18.26 4.87
N THR A 345 33.37 19.23 4.40
CA THR A 345 33.94 20.27 5.26
C THR A 345 33.33 21.60 4.87
N PRO A 346 32.73 22.39 5.78
CA PRO A 346 32.15 23.69 5.43
C PRO A 346 33.17 24.58 4.70
N TYR A 347 32.72 25.31 3.67
CA TYR A 347 33.60 26.21 2.93
C TYR A 347 34.10 27.35 3.82
N LEU A 348 35.43 27.52 3.89
CA LEU A 348 36.11 28.58 4.63
C LEU A 348 37.23 29.17 3.76
N GLU A 349 37.43 30.49 3.83
CA GLU A 349 38.24 31.34 2.94
C GLU A 349 39.75 31.00 2.82
N ASN A 350 40.23 29.94 3.48
CA ASN A 350 41.66 29.56 3.58
C ASN A 350 41.93 28.07 3.39
N GLN A 351 41.04 27.30 2.77
CA GLN A 351 41.26 25.86 2.55
C GLN A 351 41.43 25.52 1.07
N ASN A 352 42.45 24.70 0.77
CA ASN A 352 42.62 24.14 -0.57
C ASN A 352 41.37 23.33 -0.96
N PRO A 353 40.87 23.45 -2.21
CA PRO A 353 39.64 22.79 -2.67
C PRO A 353 39.75 21.26 -2.81
N GLN A 354 40.83 20.65 -2.32
CA GLN A 354 40.99 19.20 -2.39
C GLN A 354 40.10 18.53 -1.34
N GLN A 355 39.03 17.88 -1.81
CA GLN A 355 38.22 17.00 -0.99
C GLN A 355 39.11 15.94 -0.33
N LYS A 356 39.26 15.99 1.00
CA LYS A 356 39.83 14.86 1.73
C LYS A 356 38.88 13.68 1.52
N LYS A 357 39.34 12.66 0.80
CA LYS A 357 38.64 11.37 0.77
C LYS A 357 38.60 10.86 2.20
N THR A 358 37.42 10.77 2.79
CA THR A 358 37.22 10.17 4.11
C THR A 358 36.61 8.79 3.95
N GLU A 359 36.84 7.89 4.90
CA GLU A 359 36.18 6.58 4.96
C GLU A 359 34.65 6.73 4.94
N VAL A 360 34.11 7.74 5.63
CA VAL A 360 32.67 8.04 5.68
C VAL A 360 32.12 8.40 4.30
N LEU A 361 32.83 9.24 3.53
CA LEU A 361 32.43 9.61 2.17
C LEU A 361 32.49 8.40 1.23
N LEU A 362 33.55 7.59 1.31
CA LEU A 362 33.69 6.37 0.51
C LEU A 362 32.53 5.40 0.77
N LEU A 363 32.24 5.11 2.04
CA LEU A 363 31.15 4.21 2.41
C LEU A 363 29.78 4.81 2.03
N SER A 364 29.61 6.12 2.14
CA SER A 364 28.38 6.81 1.70
C SER A 364 28.16 6.68 0.19
N GLN A 365 29.22 6.76 -0.62
CA GLN A 365 29.15 6.57 -2.07
C GLN A 365 28.80 5.13 -2.47
N ILE A 366 29.42 4.13 -1.82
CA ILE A 366 29.09 2.72 -2.03
C ILE A 366 27.65 2.44 -1.61
N TYR A 367 27.23 2.98 -0.46
CA TYR A 367 25.86 2.87 0.02
C TYR A 367 24.85 3.51 -0.94
N SER A 368 25.15 4.69 -1.49
CA SER A 368 24.33 5.32 -2.53
C SER A 368 24.13 4.42 -3.74
N ALA A 369 25.20 3.77 -4.20
CA ALA A 369 25.12 2.81 -5.30
C ALA A 369 24.22 1.62 -4.95
N ALA A 370 24.28 1.11 -3.71
CA ALA A 370 23.37 0.07 -3.23
C ALA A 370 21.90 0.53 -3.17
N VAL A 371 21.65 1.78 -2.76
CA VAL A 371 20.31 2.38 -2.80
C VAL A 371 19.76 2.44 -4.23
N GLN A 372 20.55 2.94 -5.19
CA GLN A 372 20.15 2.98 -6.60
C GLN A 372 19.84 1.58 -7.16
N ALA A 373 20.66 0.60 -6.79
CA ALA A 373 20.52 -0.78 -7.21
C ALA A 373 19.22 -1.41 -6.71
N VAL A 374 18.88 -1.24 -5.43
CA VAL A 374 17.62 -1.76 -4.87
C VAL A 374 16.41 -1.11 -5.54
N LEU A 375 16.41 0.22 -5.68
CA LEU A 375 15.27 0.93 -6.29
C LEU A 375 15.09 0.55 -7.77
N SER A 376 16.19 0.35 -8.49
CA SER A 376 16.16 -0.13 -9.89
C SER A 376 15.73 -1.60 -9.98
N GLY A 377 16.17 -2.43 -9.03
CA GLY A 377 15.74 -3.83 -8.90
C GLY A 377 14.25 -3.96 -8.62
N ILE A 378 13.70 -3.16 -7.70
CA ILE A 378 12.25 -3.08 -7.41
C ILE A 378 11.50 -2.71 -8.69
N LYS A 379 11.89 -1.60 -9.35
CA LYS A 379 11.24 -1.15 -10.58
C LYS A 379 11.28 -2.23 -11.67
N CYS A 380 12.41 -2.91 -11.85
CA CYS A 380 12.56 -4.00 -12.81
C CYS A 380 11.65 -5.19 -12.46
N TYR A 381 11.65 -5.62 -11.18
CA TYR A 381 10.80 -6.69 -10.71
C TYR A 381 9.31 -6.36 -10.95
N SER A 382 8.85 -5.17 -10.58
CA SER A 382 7.47 -4.75 -10.78
C SER A 382 7.02 -4.66 -12.24
N CYS A 383 7.95 -4.58 -13.19
CA CYS A 383 7.63 -4.59 -14.62
C CYS A 383 7.72 -5.99 -15.25
N THR A 384 8.48 -6.90 -14.65
CA THR A 384 8.85 -8.18 -15.29
C THR A 384 8.46 -9.41 -14.48
N SER A 385 8.10 -9.23 -13.21
CA SER A 385 7.90 -10.25 -12.18
C SER A 385 9.05 -11.28 -12.11
N SER A 386 10.26 -10.89 -12.51
CA SER A 386 11.41 -11.77 -12.66
C SER A 386 12.52 -11.38 -11.68
N ALA A 387 12.74 -12.23 -10.67
CA ALA A 387 13.79 -12.02 -9.67
C ALA A 387 15.20 -12.02 -10.29
N THR A 388 15.43 -12.86 -11.31
CA THR A 388 16.72 -12.93 -12.02
C THR A 388 17.02 -11.66 -12.80
N LYS A 389 16.06 -11.16 -13.60
CA LYS A 389 16.20 -9.88 -14.30
C LYS A 389 16.38 -8.71 -13.34
N ALA A 390 15.65 -8.72 -12.22
CA ALA A 390 15.78 -7.69 -11.19
C ALA A 390 17.18 -7.70 -10.57
N LYS A 391 17.74 -8.90 -10.29
CA LYS A 391 19.11 -9.07 -9.82
C LYS A 391 20.14 -8.55 -10.81
N ASP A 392 20.04 -8.94 -12.08
CA ASP A 392 20.95 -8.47 -13.12
C ASP A 392 20.92 -6.93 -13.25
N VAL A 393 19.73 -6.33 -13.22
CA VAL A 393 19.57 -4.86 -13.27
C VAL A 393 20.15 -4.19 -12.03
N ALA A 394 19.88 -4.74 -10.84
CA ALA A 394 20.38 -4.19 -9.58
C ALA A 394 21.92 -4.23 -9.53
N GLU A 395 22.54 -5.37 -9.81
CA GLU A 395 24.00 -5.52 -9.81
C GLU A 395 24.66 -4.62 -10.86
N ASN A 396 24.11 -4.54 -12.08
CA ASN A 396 24.64 -3.62 -13.10
C ASN A 396 24.52 -2.15 -12.66
N THR A 397 23.38 -1.77 -12.07
CA THR A 397 23.16 -0.41 -11.56
C THR A 397 24.14 -0.08 -10.43
N PHE A 398 24.42 -1.04 -9.55
CA PHE A 398 25.41 -0.88 -8.48
C PHE A 398 26.80 -0.55 -9.05
N PHE A 399 27.30 -1.34 -10.01
CA PHE A 399 28.61 -1.08 -10.59
C PHE A 399 28.67 0.23 -11.39
N MET A 400 27.60 0.58 -12.12
CA MET A 400 27.50 1.89 -12.76
C MET A 400 27.51 3.05 -11.74
N GLY A 401 26.86 2.84 -10.59
CA GLY A 401 26.90 3.78 -9.46
C GLY A 401 28.32 4.00 -8.94
N LEU A 402 29.10 2.92 -8.76
CA LEU A 402 30.52 3.02 -8.38
C LEU A 402 31.34 3.79 -9.42
N ASP A 403 31.13 3.53 -10.71
CA ASP A 403 31.83 4.23 -11.79
C ASP A 403 31.50 5.74 -11.78
N SER A 404 30.23 6.10 -11.58
CA SER A 404 29.78 7.49 -11.50
C SER A 404 30.35 8.24 -10.28
N ALA A 405 30.66 7.52 -9.20
CA ALA A 405 31.27 8.06 -7.99
C ALA A 405 32.82 8.12 -8.05
N ASN A 406 33.42 7.79 -9.20
CA ASN A 406 34.87 7.63 -9.37
C ASN A 406 35.48 6.55 -8.46
N LEU A 407 34.75 5.44 -8.27
CA LEU A 407 35.14 4.27 -7.47
C LEU A 407 35.31 3.00 -8.32
N SER A 408 35.69 3.13 -9.59
CA SER A 408 35.86 2.00 -10.52
C SER A 408 36.86 0.93 -10.01
N GLN A 409 37.84 1.33 -9.18
CA GLN A 409 38.76 0.41 -8.52
C GLN A 409 38.08 -0.59 -7.56
N TYR A 410 36.89 -0.26 -7.05
CA TYR A 410 36.11 -1.14 -6.17
C TYR A 410 35.24 -2.16 -6.94
N ARG A 411 35.13 -2.03 -8.27
CA ARG A 411 34.31 -2.92 -9.11
C ARG A 411 34.75 -4.38 -9.02
N SER A 412 36.05 -4.64 -9.17
CA SER A 412 36.57 -6.02 -9.13
C SER A 412 36.50 -6.64 -7.74
N PRO A 413 36.93 -5.96 -6.65
CA PRO A 413 36.89 -6.55 -5.31
C PRO A 413 35.49 -6.77 -4.76
N LEU A 414 34.51 -5.93 -5.13
CA LEU A 414 33.14 -6.05 -4.62
C LEU A 414 32.26 -6.99 -5.44
N ARG A 415 32.72 -7.47 -6.61
CA ARG A 415 31.89 -8.27 -7.53
C ARG A 415 31.34 -9.56 -6.91
N SER A 416 32.14 -10.23 -6.08
CA SER A 416 31.73 -11.44 -5.37
C SER A 416 31.19 -11.18 -3.97
N LYS A 417 31.18 -9.92 -3.53
CA LYS A 417 30.80 -9.51 -2.18
C LYS A 417 29.49 -8.74 -2.13
N CYS A 418 28.91 -8.41 -3.28
CA CYS A 418 27.59 -7.80 -3.37
C CYS A 418 26.51 -8.87 -3.58
N GLU A 419 25.47 -8.86 -2.76
CA GLU A 419 24.32 -9.74 -2.86
C GLU A 419 23.03 -8.92 -2.97
N PHE A 420 22.30 -9.12 -4.07
CA PHE A 420 20.94 -8.63 -4.22
C PHE A 420 19.94 -9.78 -4.10
N LYS A 421 18.88 -9.58 -3.31
CA LYS A 421 17.78 -10.53 -3.14
C LYS A 421 16.42 -9.83 -3.04
N ILE A 422 15.39 -10.53 -3.49
CA ILE A 422 13.99 -10.18 -3.27
C ILE A 422 13.35 -11.37 -2.55
N GLN A 423 12.60 -11.09 -1.49
CA GLN A 423 11.90 -12.11 -0.70
C GLN A 423 10.44 -11.70 -0.54
N ALA A 424 9.51 -12.59 -0.85
CA ALA A 424 8.09 -12.39 -0.55
C ALA A 424 7.83 -12.81 0.91
N VAL A 425 7.08 -12.00 1.65
CA VAL A 425 6.80 -12.22 3.06
C VAL A 425 5.29 -12.18 3.28
N ASN A 426 4.74 -13.26 3.83
CA ASN A 426 3.31 -13.34 4.15
C ASN A 426 2.97 -12.50 5.40
N ARG A 427 1.68 -12.43 5.75
CA ARG A 427 1.23 -11.59 6.87
C ARG A 427 1.76 -12.01 8.24
N GLN A 428 2.24 -13.24 8.39
CA GLN A 428 2.81 -13.74 9.64
C GLN A 428 4.33 -13.52 9.71
N GLY A 429 4.93 -12.83 8.72
CA GLY A 429 6.36 -12.58 8.68
C GLY A 429 7.18 -13.78 8.16
N ARG A 430 6.54 -14.76 7.50
CA ARG A 430 7.23 -15.92 6.92
C ARG A 430 7.60 -15.65 5.46
N ILE A 431 8.82 -16.03 5.09
CA ILE A 431 9.27 -15.95 3.70
C ILE A 431 8.61 -17.06 2.89
N ILE A 432 8.03 -16.68 1.75
CA ILE A 432 7.46 -17.61 0.76
C ILE A 432 8.21 -17.50 -0.57
N PRO A 433 8.24 -18.57 -1.38
CA PRO A 433 8.90 -18.55 -2.69
C PRO A 433 8.27 -17.53 -3.64
N LEU A 434 9.09 -16.79 -4.38
CA LEU A 434 8.61 -15.84 -5.41
C LEU A 434 7.97 -16.51 -6.64
N THR A 435 8.17 -17.82 -6.79
CA THR A 435 7.56 -18.61 -7.87
C THR A 435 6.11 -18.98 -7.57
N ASP A 436 5.67 -18.80 -6.34
CA ASP A 436 4.31 -19.10 -5.91
C ASP A 436 3.34 -18.04 -6.46
N GLU A 437 2.19 -18.45 -6.98
CA GLU A 437 1.16 -17.50 -7.44
C GLU A 437 0.67 -16.61 -6.28
N GLU A 438 0.65 -17.16 -5.06
CA GLU A 438 0.32 -16.46 -3.84
C GLU A 438 1.27 -15.28 -3.56
N SER A 439 2.52 -15.38 -4.02
CA SER A 439 3.53 -14.36 -3.79
C SER A 439 3.18 -13.01 -4.41
N ARG A 440 2.31 -12.96 -5.43
CA ARG A 440 1.93 -11.73 -6.13
C ARG A 440 1.29 -10.69 -5.22
N TYR A 441 0.45 -11.14 -4.29
CA TYR A 441 -0.32 -10.26 -3.41
C TYR A 441 0.23 -10.23 -1.98
N VAL A 442 1.52 -10.48 -1.79
CA VAL A 442 2.18 -10.25 -0.51
C VAL A 442 3.22 -9.15 -0.63
N VAL A 443 3.57 -8.53 0.50
CA VAL A 443 4.68 -7.56 0.54
C VAL A 443 5.98 -8.30 0.25
N LYS A 444 6.84 -7.64 -0.52
CA LYS A 444 8.18 -8.14 -0.85
C LYS A 444 9.21 -7.22 -0.24
N THR A 445 10.33 -7.77 0.17
CA THR A 445 11.50 -7.02 0.63
C THR A 445 12.63 -7.22 -0.36
N ALA A 446 13.04 -6.13 -1.02
CA ALA A 446 14.23 -6.11 -1.86
C ALA A 446 15.40 -5.57 -1.05
N SER A 447 16.55 -6.24 -1.11
CA SER A 447 17.74 -5.83 -0.36
C SER A 447 19.01 -5.98 -1.18
N MET A 448 19.96 -5.08 -0.92
CA MET A 448 21.33 -5.21 -1.36
C MET A 448 22.27 -5.13 -0.14
N ILE A 449 23.11 -6.13 0.02
CA ILE A 449 24.20 -6.15 1.00
C ILE A 449 25.52 -6.16 0.25
N VAL A 450 26.46 -5.33 0.67
CA VAL A 450 27.83 -5.32 0.16
C VAL A 450 28.72 -5.67 1.34
N HIS A 451 29.17 -6.92 1.36
CA HIS A 451 29.96 -7.47 2.44
C HIS A 451 31.40 -6.99 2.38
N ASP A 452 32.03 -6.89 3.55
CA ASP A 452 33.47 -6.85 3.73
C ASP A 452 34.16 -5.91 2.72
N ILE A 453 33.89 -4.61 2.84
CA ILE A 453 34.40 -3.60 1.90
C ILE A 453 35.90 -3.39 2.15
N PRO A 454 36.78 -3.66 1.17
CA PRO A 454 38.21 -3.53 1.36
C PRO A 454 38.65 -2.07 1.43
N ASP A 455 39.52 -1.73 2.38
CA ASP A 455 40.16 -0.44 2.43
C ASP A 455 41.32 -0.33 1.42
N LEU A 456 41.00 -0.02 0.16
CA LEU A 456 41.99 0.17 -0.90
C LEU A 456 42.80 1.47 -0.76
N GLN A 457 42.34 2.44 0.04
CA GLN A 457 42.95 3.77 0.12
C GLN A 457 44.00 3.85 1.21
N TRP A 458 43.73 3.28 2.39
CA TRP A 458 44.66 3.28 3.52
C TRP A 458 45.26 1.90 3.82
N ASN A 459 44.84 0.86 3.11
CA ASN A 459 45.32 -0.52 3.24
C ASN A 459 45.22 -1.06 4.69
N ARG A 460 44.16 -0.68 5.41
CA ARG A 460 43.92 -1.06 6.82
C ARG A 460 43.03 -2.30 6.99
N GLY A 461 42.91 -3.12 5.95
CA GLY A 461 42.08 -4.32 5.95
C GLY A 461 40.68 -4.03 5.44
N ASP A 462 39.66 -4.37 6.24
CA ASP A 462 38.25 -4.31 5.87
C ASP A 462 37.49 -3.24 6.65
N LEU A 463 36.66 -2.45 5.97
CA LEU A 463 35.91 -1.34 6.55
C LEU A 463 34.59 -1.77 7.21
N GLY A 464 34.12 -3.00 6.98
CA GLY A 464 32.78 -3.50 7.31
C GLY A 464 31.88 -3.62 6.07
N SER A 465 30.59 -3.83 6.29
CA SER A 465 29.58 -4.02 5.25
C SER A 465 28.57 -2.87 5.20
N VAL A 466 27.92 -2.68 4.06
CA VAL A 466 26.75 -1.79 3.95
C VAL A 466 25.52 -2.58 3.51
N VAL A 467 24.34 -2.16 3.98
CA VAL A 467 23.06 -2.80 3.68
C VAL A 467 21.97 -1.77 3.43
N PHE A 468 21.17 -2.02 2.40
CA PHE A 468 19.94 -1.30 2.15
C PHE A 468 18.82 -2.27 1.77
N SER A 469 17.64 -2.06 2.33
CA SER A 469 16.45 -2.81 1.90
C SER A 469 15.17 -1.98 2.02
N GLU A 470 14.18 -2.30 1.19
CA GLU A 470 12.86 -1.67 1.21
C GLU A 470 11.77 -2.74 1.11
N SER A 471 10.70 -2.60 1.91
CA SER A 471 9.46 -3.33 1.72
C SER A 471 8.61 -2.61 0.67
N PHE A 472 8.14 -3.35 -0.33
CA PHE A 472 7.34 -2.83 -1.43
C PHE A 472 6.20 -3.77 -1.81
N LEU A 473 5.19 -3.21 -2.46
CA LEU A 473 4.08 -3.94 -3.04
C LEU A 473 4.02 -3.64 -4.54
N GLU A 474 3.80 -4.66 -5.34
CA GLU A 474 3.55 -4.52 -6.77
C GLU A 474 2.08 -4.81 -7.09
N SER A 475 1.65 -4.33 -8.24
CA SER A 475 0.35 -4.60 -8.79
C SER A 475 0.47 -4.71 -10.31
N SER A 476 -0.26 -5.66 -10.89
CA SER A 476 -0.30 -5.85 -12.34
C SER A 476 -1.72 -6.21 -12.76
N ILE A 477 -2.23 -5.51 -13.76
CA ILE A 477 -3.51 -5.77 -14.40
C ILE A 477 -3.28 -6.23 -15.84
N ASN A 478 -4.07 -7.20 -16.28
CA ASN A 478 -4.07 -7.64 -17.68
C ASN A 478 -5.04 -6.76 -18.47
N ILE A 479 -4.59 -6.23 -19.59
CA ILE A 479 -5.36 -5.37 -20.49
C ILE A 479 -5.47 -6.05 -21.84
N GLN A 480 -6.69 -6.28 -22.30
CA GLN A 480 -6.96 -6.76 -23.66
C GLN A 480 -7.12 -5.58 -24.61
N GLN A 481 -6.25 -5.53 -25.61
CA GLN A 481 -6.25 -4.54 -26.69
C GLN A 481 -7.33 -4.86 -27.73
N LYS A 482 -7.62 -3.91 -28.63
CA LYS A 482 -8.67 -4.04 -29.67
C LYS A 482 -8.39 -5.15 -30.69
N ASP A 483 -7.12 -5.47 -30.88
CA ASP A 483 -6.67 -6.57 -31.75
C ASP A 483 -6.71 -7.95 -31.05
N GLY A 484 -7.16 -8.00 -29.79
CA GLY A 484 -7.22 -9.21 -28.98
C GLY A 484 -5.93 -9.54 -28.23
N THR A 485 -4.85 -8.79 -28.43
CA THR A 485 -3.59 -8.99 -27.68
C THR A 485 -3.75 -8.60 -26.21
N VAL A 486 -3.05 -9.29 -25.32
CA VAL A 486 -3.07 -9.01 -23.88
C VAL A 486 -1.73 -8.39 -23.47
N SER A 487 -1.79 -7.17 -22.94
CA SER A 487 -0.67 -6.43 -22.35
C SER A 487 -0.84 -6.33 -20.84
N SER A 488 0.26 -6.34 -20.07
CA SER A 488 0.22 -6.07 -18.63
C SER A 488 0.52 -4.59 -18.37
N ASP A 489 -0.31 -3.93 -17.57
CA ASP A 489 0.00 -2.63 -16.96
C ASP A 489 0.40 -2.87 -15.51
N SER A 490 1.52 -2.28 -15.09
CA SER A 490 2.09 -2.54 -13.78
C SER A 490 2.39 -1.26 -12.99
N CYS A 491 2.21 -1.38 -11.68
CA CYS A 491 2.36 -0.31 -10.73
C CYS A 491 3.03 -0.85 -9.45
N TYR A 492 3.72 -0.02 -8.70
CA TYR A 492 4.31 -0.41 -7.42
C TYR A 492 4.36 0.76 -6.45
N THR A 493 4.45 0.42 -5.16
CA THR A 493 4.67 1.38 -4.09
C THR A 493 5.69 0.83 -3.09
N ILE A 494 6.49 1.71 -2.50
CA ILE A 494 7.44 1.37 -1.45
C ILE A 494 6.84 1.78 -0.12
N LEU A 495 6.58 0.81 0.76
CA LEU A 495 5.92 1.02 2.04
C LEU A 495 6.84 1.70 3.05
N THR A 496 8.14 1.43 3.00
CA THR A 496 9.13 1.91 3.98
C THR A 496 9.83 3.21 3.56
N THR A 497 9.27 3.94 2.58
CA THR A 497 9.89 5.17 2.02
C THR A 497 9.97 6.33 3.01
N THR A 498 9.19 6.30 4.10
CA THR A 498 9.13 7.30 5.16
C THR A 498 10.33 7.20 6.11
N VAL A 499 10.97 6.04 6.19
CA VAL A 499 12.22 5.84 6.94
C VAL A 499 13.36 6.45 6.11
N PRO A 500 14.09 7.47 6.63
CA PRO A 500 15.19 8.10 5.92
C PRO A 500 16.14 7.08 5.32
N ARG A 501 16.51 7.27 4.06
CA ARG A 501 17.53 6.40 3.44
C ARG A 501 18.91 6.76 3.94
N TYR A 502 19.14 7.98 4.38
CA TYR A 502 20.43 8.42 4.88
C TYR A 502 20.26 9.19 6.19
N ALA A 503 21.13 8.91 7.16
CA ALA A 503 21.28 9.70 8.37
C ALA A 503 22.74 9.66 8.82
N CYS A 504 23.16 10.71 9.53
CA CYS A 504 24.49 10.77 10.13
C CYS A 504 24.48 11.55 11.43
N TRP A 505 25.50 11.32 12.27
CA TRP A 505 25.72 12.09 13.50
C TRP A 505 27.13 12.67 13.50
N LEU A 506 27.25 13.94 13.88
CA LEU A 506 28.52 14.66 13.90
C LEU A 506 29.45 14.12 14.99
N MET A 507 30.71 13.87 14.63
CA MET A 507 31.77 13.54 15.58
C MET A 507 32.47 14.81 16.08
N GLU A 508 33.30 14.70 17.11
CA GLU A 508 33.98 15.84 17.75
C GLU A 508 34.70 16.76 16.75
N SER A 509 35.38 16.19 15.74
CA SER A 509 36.06 16.96 14.69
C SER A 509 35.10 17.74 13.80
N ASP A 510 33.94 17.15 13.48
CA ASP A 510 32.93 17.75 12.61
C ASP A 510 32.21 18.90 13.33
N VAL A 511 31.93 18.74 14.62
CA VAL A 511 31.36 19.79 15.46
C VAL A 511 32.29 21.00 15.49
N LYS A 512 33.59 20.80 15.72
CA LYS A 512 34.58 21.90 15.71
C LYS A 512 34.61 22.63 14.36
N GLN A 513 34.54 21.91 13.23
CA GLN A 513 34.50 22.53 11.90
C GLN A 513 33.19 23.28 11.65
N SER A 514 32.06 22.72 12.09
CA SER A 514 30.74 23.37 12.02
C SER A 514 30.70 24.65 12.85
N GLU A 515 31.23 24.63 14.07
CA GLU A 515 31.32 25.81 14.93
C GLU A 515 32.21 26.90 14.32
N GLN A 516 33.34 26.51 13.70
CA GLN A 516 34.20 27.42 12.94
C GLN A 516 33.45 28.13 11.81
N ALA A 517 32.59 27.44 11.08
CA ALA A 517 31.74 28.07 10.06
C ALA A 517 30.69 29.00 10.67
N GLN A 518 30.13 28.66 11.84
CA GLN A 518 29.18 29.54 12.54
C GLN A 518 29.83 30.81 13.09
N HIS A 519 31.15 30.84 13.30
CA HIS A 519 31.86 32.08 13.67
C HIS A 519 31.77 33.17 12.60
N LEU A 520 31.45 32.84 11.34
CA LEU A 520 31.18 33.82 10.28
C LEU A 520 30.04 34.77 10.64
N ILE A 521 29.09 34.33 11.46
CA ILE A 521 27.95 35.15 11.93
C ILE A 521 28.42 36.31 12.83
N LYS A 522 29.53 36.12 13.55
CA LYS A 522 30.02 37.05 14.58
C LYS A 522 31.07 38.03 14.08
N LYS A 523 31.53 37.89 12.83
CA LYS A 523 32.55 38.79 12.25
C LYS A 523 31.88 40.05 11.71
N GLU A 524 32.36 41.21 12.16
CA GLU A 524 31.84 42.52 11.76
C GLU A 524 32.43 43.02 10.42
N GLU A 525 33.56 42.45 9.97
CA GLU A 525 34.21 42.78 8.69
C GLU A 525 34.16 41.61 7.69
N GLY A 526 34.18 41.97 6.39
CA GLY A 526 33.83 41.14 5.23
C GLY A 526 34.29 39.68 5.31
N THR A 527 33.32 38.78 5.47
CA THR A 527 33.51 37.33 5.40
C THR A 527 33.35 36.82 3.97
N CYS A 528 33.66 35.54 3.72
CA CYS A 528 33.38 34.86 2.45
C CYS A 528 31.90 34.86 2.02
N LEU A 529 30.98 35.20 2.93
CA LEU A 529 29.56 35.35 2.66
C LEU A 529 29.12 36.83 2.64
N GLY A 530 30.02 37.78 2.90
CA GLY A 530 29.72 39.20 3.07
C GLY A 530 29.14 39.54 4.47
N THR A 531 28.22 40.50 4.53
CA THR A 531 27.58 40.95 5.78
C THR A 531 26.28 40.19 6.06
N ALA A 532 26.06 39.77 7.31
CA ALA A 532 24.84 39.08 7.71
C ALA A 532 23.59 39.99 7.57
N LEU A 533 22.58 39.55 6.82
CA LEU A 533 21.34 40.29 6.57
C LEU A 533 20.22 39.87 7.52
N THR A 534 20.20 38.61 7.93
CA THR A 534 19.14 38.05 8.80
C THR A 534 19.73 37.36 10.03
N ALA A 535 18.91 37.24 11.08
CA ALA A 535 19.21 36.31 12.16
C ALA A 535 18.90 34.87 11.72
N ALA A 536 19.45 33.90 12.45
CA ALA A 536 19.16 32.49 12.24
C ALA A 536 17.68 32.18 12.51
N ASP A 537 16.99 31.59 11.55
CA ASP A 537 15.60 31.16 11.70
C ASP A 537 15.31 29.87 10.92
N ALA A 538 14.19 29.22 11.22
CA ALA A 538 13.85 27.91 10.65
C ALA A 538 13.64 27.97 9.13
N ALA A 539 14.19 26.96 8.46
CA ALA A 539 13.94 26.64 7.06
C ALA A 539 14.19 25.15 6.79
N TYR A 540 13.62 24.64 5.71
CA TYR A 540 13.93 23.29 5.23
C TYR A 540 14.99 23.34 4.15
N VAL A 541 15.86 22.33 4.08
CA VAL A 541 16.76 22.06 2.96
C VAL A 541 16.38 20.74 2.30
N PHE A 542 16.43 20.70 0.97
CA PHE A 542 16.11 19.52 0.18
C PHE A 542 16.85 19.51 -1.16
N SER A 543 17.02 18.34 -1.76
CA SER A 543 17.56 18.17 -3.12
C SER A 543 16.81 17.07 -3.86
N SER A 544 17.01 16.94 -5.17
CA SER A 544 16.40 15.87 -5.97
C SER A 544 17.08 14.50 -5.78
N SER A 545 18.11 14.41 -4.94
CA SER A 545 18.79 13.16 -4.58
C SER A 545 17.84 12.16 -3.95
N GLN A 546 18.03 10.87 -4.26
CA GLN A 546 17.26 9.79 -3.65
C GLN A 546 17.62 9.50 -2.19
N LEU A 547 18.77 10.03 -1.72
CA LEU A 547 19.20 9.97 -0.33
C LEU A 547 18.69 11.15 0.50
N SER A 548 18.22 12.22 -0.16
CA SER A 548 17.75 13.43 0.50
C SER A 548 16.31 13.28 0.95
N THR A 549 16.05 13.70 2.18
CA THR A 549 14.72 13.99 2.72
C THR A 549 14.66 15.48 3.09
N PRO A 550 13.47 16.10 3.16
CA PRO A 550 13.36 17.47 3.65
C PRO A 550 13.81 17.58 5.11
N GLU A 551 14.92 18.29 5.35
CA GLU A 551 15.52 18.45 6.67
C GLU A 551 15.34 19.87 7.20
N GLU A 552 14.88 20.02 8.44
CA GLU A 552 14.70 21.33 9.07
C GLU A 552 15.98 21.77 9.78
N GLY A 553 16.45 22.97 9.45
CA GLY A 553 17.60 23.60 10.09
C GLY A 553 17.41 25.09 10.26
N LYS A 554 18.52 25.78 10.56
CA LYS A 554 18.53 27.24 10.69
C LYS A 554 19.22 27.85 9.48
N ILE A 555 18.51 28.71 8.76
CA ILE A 555 19.06 29.48 7.64
C ILE A 555 19.42 30.89 8.08
N ILE A 556 20.54 31.39 7.55
CA ILE A 556 21.02 32.75 7.72
C ILE A 556 21.41 33.27 6.34
N PHE A 557 20.84 34.42 5.95
CA PHE A 557 21.16 35.07 4.68
C PHE A 557 22.22 36.15 4.88
N PHE A 558 23.18 36.20 3.96
CA PHE A 558 24.21 37.23 3.90
C PHE A 558 24.14 37.98 2.56
N SER A 559 24.88 39.09 2.44
CA SER A 559 24.91 39.89 1.20
C SER A 559 25.48 39.14 0.00
N GLU A 560 26.40 38.20 0.22
CA GLU A 560 27.13 37.46 -0.81
C GLU A 560 27.01 35.93 -0.65
N GLY A 561 25.96 35.44 0.02
CA GLY A 561 25.73 34.01 0.14
C GLY A 561 24.77 33.65 1.27
N LEU A 562 24.75 32.37 1.64
CA LEU A 562 23.94 31.89 2.75
C LEU A 562 24.66 30.82 3.58
N LEU A 563 24.24 30.69 4.84
CA LEU A 563 24.68 29.67 5.78
C LEU A 563 23.46 28.89 6.26
N PHE A 564 23.52 27.57 6.17
CA PHE A 564 22.51 26.67 6.71
C PHE A 564 23.14 25.79 7.79
N VAL A 565 22.50 25.69 8.95
CA VAL A 565 22.98 24.90 10.09
C VAL A 565 21.97 23.80 10.39
N HIS A 566 22.42 22.55 10.25
CA HIS A 566 21.65 21.36 10.60
C HIS A 566 22.29 20.65 11.80
N SER A 567 21.49 19.99 12.65
CA SER A 567 22.02 19.24 13.81
C SER A 567 22.89 18.05 13.41
N GLN A 568 22.53 17.37 12.31
CA GLN A 568 23.19 16.14 11.86
C GLN A 568 24.23 16.39 10.76
N PHE A 569 23.99 17.34 9.86
CA PHE A 569 24.98 17.69 8.82
C PHE A 569 25.99 18.73 9.31
N GLY A 570 25.67 19.48 10.37
CA GLY A 570 26.46 20.65 10.74
C GLY A 570 26.21 21.80 9.78
N SER A 571 27.24 22.62 9.56
CA SER A 571 27.13 23.85 8.80
C SER A 571 27.37 23.65 7.31
N ILE A 572 26.55 24.28 6.48
CA ILE A 572 26.64 24.29 5.01
C ILE A 572 26.78 25.74 4.58
N THR A 573 27.92 26.07 3.98
CA THR A 573 28.27 27.44 3.58
C THR A 573 28.19 27.55 2.07
N LEU A 574 27.35 28.44 1.55
CA LEU A 574 27.16 28.69 0.12
C LEU A 574 27.59 30.13 -0.22
N PRO A 575 28.86 30.34 -0.60
CA PRO A 575 29.34 31.65 -1.04
C PRO A 575 28.91 31.96 -2.48
N LYS A 576 28.83 33.25 -2.84
CA LYS A 576 28.41 33.71 -4.18
C LYS A 576 29.20 33.05 -5.31
N ASP A 577 30.50 32.83 -5.11
CA ASP A 577 31.39 32.29 -6.16
C ASP A 577 31.09 30.81 -6.48
N GLN A 578 30.28 30.16 -5.66
CA GLN A 578 29.83 28.77 -5.82
C GLN A 578 28.36 28.67 -6.24
N ILE A 579 27.65 29.79 -6.34
CA ILE A 579 26.23 29.86 -6.72
C ILE A 579 26.15 30.36 -8.16
N SER A 580 25.57 29.55 -9.04
CA SER A 580 25.39 29.91 -10.45
C SER A 580 24.13 30.75 -10.66
N ASN A 581 23.04 30.41 -9.97
CA ASN A 581 21.76 31.10 -10.09
C ASN A 581 20.88 30.89 -8.85
N ILE A 582 19.99 31.84 -8.58
CA ILE A 582 18.99 31.72 -7.51
C ILE A 582 17.61 32.03 -8.08
N LYS A 583 16.67 31.10 -7.93
CA LYS A 583 15.27 31.27 -8.33
C LYS A 583 14.38 31.23 -7.10
N PHE A 584 13.39 32.11 -7.04
CA PHE A 584 12.45 32.20 -5.93
C PHE A 584 11.01 32.10 -6.43
N TYR A 585 10.28 31.17 -5.84
CA TYR A 585 8.87 30.91 -6.11
C TYR A 585 8.07 31.05 -4.81
N ASP A 586 7.06 31.91 -4.83
CA ASP A 586 6.15 32.12 -3.69
C ASP A 586 4.70 31.94 -4.14
N PRO A 587 3.99 30.91 -3.66
CA PRO A 587 2.55 30.82 -3.85
C PRO A 587 1.85 31.79 -2.90
N ASP A 588 1.43 32.96 -3.42
CA ASP A 588 0.81 34.12 -2.71
C ASP A 588 -0.28 33.82 -1.65
N LEU A 589 -0.76 32.58 -1.52
CA LEU A 589 -1.84 32.13 -0.62
C LEU A 589 -1.36 31.01 0.33
N GLY A 590 -0.66 31.36 1.40
CA GLY A 590 -0.41 30.47 2.55
C GLY A 590 0.43 29.23 2.26
N GLY A 591 1.05 29.13 1.08
CA GLY A 591 1.96 28.05 0.74
C GLY A 591 3.40 28.32 1.15
N VAL A 592 4.27 27.33 0.95
CA VAL A 592 5.69 27.39 1.30
C VAL A 592 6.46 28.12 0.21
N ALA A 593 7.09 29.24 0.57
CA ALA A 593 7.98 29.94 -0.35
C ALA A 593 9.28 29.15 -0.53
N THR A 594 9.74 29.04 -1.76
CA THR A 594 10.79 28.11 -2.15
C THR A 594 11.92 28.82 -2.89
N LEU A 595 13.14 28.66 -2.39
CA LEU A 595 14.37 29.18 -2.98
C LEU A 595 15.15 28.04 -3.62
N PHE A 596 15.28 28.05 -4.94
CA PHE A 596 16.12 27.12 -5.69
C PHE A 596 17.49 27.75 -5.90
N VAL A 597 18.53 27.11 -5.39
CA VAL A 597 19.93 27.54 -5.47
C VAL A 597 20.68 26.57 -6.36
N GLU A 598 20.98 27.00 -7.58
CA GLU A 598 21.83 26.25 -8.52
C GLU A 598 23.29 26.51 -8.15
N TYR A 599 24.09 25.46 -8.04
CA TYR A 599 25.47 25.53 -7.53
C TYR A 599 26.49 24.94 -8.50
N GLU A 600 27.74 25.40 -8.37
CA GLU A 600 28.87 24.91 -9.18
C GLU A 600 29.45 23.61 -8.59
N SER A 601 30.02 22.77 -9.45
CA SER A 601 30.58 21.46 -9.03
C SER A 601 31.75 21.58 -8.04
N SER A 602 32.41 22.74 -7.96
CA SER A 602 33.43 23.04 -6.95
C SER A 602 32.89 23.10 -5.52
N LEU A 603 31.56 23.16 -5.33
CA LEU A 603 30.92 23.12 -4.02
C LEU A 603 30.83 21.70 -3.45
N LEU A 604 30.87 20.65 -4.27
CA LEU A 604 30.64 19.26 -3.84
C LEU A 604 31.50 18.81 -2.65
N PRO A 605 32.79 19.18 -2.50
CA PRO A 605 33.59 18.87 -1.32
C PRO A 605 33.06 19.50 -0.01
N HIS A 606 32.27 20.57 -0.13
CA HIS A 606 31.75 21.39 0.95
C HIS A 606 30.24 21.23 1.17
N LEU A 607 29.60 20.34 0.39
CA LEU A 607 28.19 20.02 0.49
C LEU A 607 28.02 18.59 1.02
N PRO A 608 27.14 18.33 1.99
CA PRO A 608 26.84 16.97 2.43
C PRO A 608 26.48 16.08 1.25
N PHE A 609 27.10 14.91 1.17
CA PHE A 609 26.89 13.96 0.08
C PHE A 609 25.42 13.60 -0.19
N PRO A 610 24.52 13.46 0.82
CA PRO A 610 23.09 13.20 0.56
C PRO A 610 22.38 14.29 -0.24
N LEU A 611 22.91 15.52 -0.21
CA LEU A 611 22.37 16.67 -0.94
C LEU A 611 22.95 16.82 -2.35
N HIS A 612 23.85 15.93 -2.77
CA HIS A 612 24.41 15.93 -4.12
C HIS A 612 23.34 15.45 -5.10
N SER A 613 22.98 16.29 -6.05
CA SER A 613 22.02 15.95 -7.10
C SER A 613 22.58 16.14 -8.51
N SER A 614 22.01 15.41 -9.47
CA SER A 614 22.40 15.52 -10.89
C SER A 614 22.01 16.85 -11.51
N ASP A 615 20.96 17.51 -10.99
CA ASP A 615 20.51 18.84 -11.41
C ASP A 615 21.25 19.99 -10.69
N GLN A 616 22.20 19.67 -9.80
CA GLN A 616 23.02 20.65 -9.05
C GLN A 616 22.19 21.78 -8.41
N CYS A 617 21.06 21.41 -7.82
CA CYS A 617 20.07 22.33 -7.31
C CYS A 617 19.70 21.98 -5.86
N LEU A 618 19.89 22.94 -4.96
CA LEU A 618 19.36 22.88 -3.59
C LEU A 618 18.06 23.66 -3.50
N VAL A 619 17.19 23.21 -2.61
CA VAL A 619 15.92 23.86 -2.33
C VAL A 619 15.87 24.25 -0.87
N PHE A 620 15.68 25.54 -0.60
CA PHE A 620 15.39 26.05 0.73
C PHE A 620 13.93 26.50 0.83
N ALA A 621 13.19 25.91 1.76
CA ALA A 621 11.77 26.21 1.97
C ALA A 621 11.59 27.11 3.21
N LEU A 622 10.96 28.26 3.00
CA LEU A 622 10.61 29.23 4.03
C LEU A 622 9.13 29.09 4.37
N GLN A 623 8.83 28.77 5.62
CA GLN A 623 7.44 28.62 6.06
C GLN A 623 6.66 29.94 5.94
N PRO A 624 5.39 29.91 5.52
CA PRO A 624 4.58 31.11 5.42
C PRO A 624 4.48 31.81 6.77
N ARG A 625 4.61 33.14 6.76
CA ARG A 625 4.55 34.01 7.94
C ARG A 625 5.68 33.82 8.97
N SER A 626 6.68 32.96 8.73
CA SER A 626 7.85 32.80 9.60
C SER A 626 8.70 34.10 9.67
N LYS A 627 9.67 34.17 10.60
CA LYS A 627 10.58 35.32 10.66
C LYS A 627 11.52 35.30 9.45
N SER A 628 11.96 34.14 9.00
CA SER A 628 12.81 33.92 7.82
C SER A 628 12.11 34.40 6.54
N TYR A 629 10.82 34.08 6.37
CA TYR A 629 10.01 34.56 5.26
C TYR A 629 9.92 36.09 5.22
N ARG A 630 9.55 36.73 6.35
CA ARG A 630 9.44 38.20 6.43
C ARG A 630 10.80 38.88 6.28
N ALA A 631 11.85 38.30 6.85
CA ALA A 631 13.22 38.81 6.77
C ALA A 631 13.78 38.70 5.35
N PHE A 632 13.45 37.64 4.61
CA PHE A 632 13.82 37.49 3.22
C PHE A 632 13.28 38.65 2.37
N TYR A 633 11.98 38.92 2.45
CA TYR A 633 11.35 40.03 1.73
C TYR A 633 11.87 41.41 2.14
N SER A 634 12.05 41.65 3.44
CA SER A 634 12.42 42.99 3.95
C SER A 634 13.91 43.31 3.85
N LYS A 635 14.79 42.31 3.97
CA LYS A 635 16.25 42.52 4.10
C LYS A 635 17.10 41.86 3.01
N VAL A 636 16.64 40.77 2.40
CA VAL A 636 17.44 39.97 1.45
C VAL A 636 17.09 40.30 0.00
N LEU A 637 15.79 40.34 -0.32
CA LEU A 637 15.26 40.53 -1.67
C LEU A 637 15.82 41.79 -2.35
N SER A 638 15.91 42.90 -1.62
CA SER A 638 16.40 44.18 -2.14
C SER A 638 17.92 44.21 -2.35
N VAL A 639 18.67 43.36 -1.65
CA VAL A 639 20.13 43.25 -1.78
C VAL A 639 20.48 42.35 -2.97
N TRP A 640 19.89 41.16 -3.04
CA TRP A 640 20.18 40.17 -4.09
C TRP A 640 19.57 40.49 -5.46
N LYS A 641 18.69 41.49 -5.55
CA LYS A 641 18.21 42.04 -6.84
C LYS A 641 19.13 43.10 -7.43
N LYS A 642 20.03 43.69 -6.63
CA LYS A 642 20.93 44.74 -7.13
C LYS A 642 22.05 44.11 -7.96
N SER A 643 22.43 44.77 -9.04
CA SER A 643 23.50 44.31 -9.93
C SER A 643 24.86 44.19 -9.22
N ASP A 644 25.06 44.93 -8.13
CA ASP A 644 26.32 45.01 -7.39
C ASP A 644 26.56 43.84 -6.42
N SER A 645 25.54 43.01 -6.10
CA SER A 645 25.67 41.92 -5.13
C SER A 645 26.33 40.65 -5.69
N GLY A 646 26.54 40.55 -7.01
CA GLY A 646 27.05 39.35 -7.69
C GLY A 646 26.07 38.17 -7.75
N LEU A 647 25.15 38.03 -6.78
CA LEU A 647 24.05 37.08 -6.80
C LEU A 647 22.93 37.52 -7.75
N ARG A 648 22.43 36.60 -8.60
CA ARG A 648 21.32 36.84 -9.53
C ARG A 648 20.05 36.15 -9.04
N LEU A 649 19.16 36.91 -8.39
CA LEU A 649 17.86 36.40 -7.95
C LEU A 649 16.76 36.59 -9.00
N GLN A 650 16.13 35.51 -9.44
CA GLN A 650 15.02 35.48 -10.39
C GLN A 650 13.69 35.13 -9.71
N MET A 651 12.65 35.92 -9.94
CA MET A 651 11.28 35.59 -9.51
C MET A 651 10.65 34.65 -10.54
N MET A 652 10.03 33.55 -10.09
CA MET A 652 9.43 32.55 -10.98
C MET A 652 7.94 32.39 -10.72
N ASP A 653 7.18 32.08 -11.78
CA ASP A 653 5.81 31.59 -11.68
C ASP A 653 5.78 30.05 -11.72
N LYS A 654 4.65 29.45 -11.33
CA LYS A 654 4.49 27.98 -11.29
C LYS A 654 4.77 27.31 -12.65
N GLN A 655 4.50 28.00 -13.75
CA GLN A 655 4.69 27.46 -15.10
C GLN A 655 6.18 27.32 -15.45
N ASP A 656 7.03 28.23 -14.95
CA ASP A 656 8.46 28.32 -15.24
C ASP A 656 9.30 27.25 -14.51
N LEU A 657 8.73 26.62 -13.48
CA LEU A 657 9.42 25.57 -12.74
C LEU A 657 9.59 24.31 -13.59
N THR A 658 10.79 23.72 -13.55
CA THR A 658 11.05 22.42 -14.16
C THR A 658 10.27 21.31 -13.47
N TRP A 659 10.17 20.13 -14.09
CA TRP A 659 9.49 18.99 -13.47
C TRP A 659 10.13 18.58 -12.12
N SER A 660 11.46 18.58 -12.04
CA SER A 660 12.20 18.31 -10.78
C SER A 660 11.83 19.33 -9.70
N GLN A 661 11.83 20.62 -10.04
CA GLN A 661 11.51 21.71 -9.11
C GLN A 661 10.05 21.66 -8.64
N LYS A 662 9.12 21.36 -9.55
CA LYS A 662 7.69 21.14 -9.21
C LYS A 662 7.52 19.97 -8.25
N ASN A 663 8.23 18.87 -8.48
CA ASN A 663 8.17 17.69 -7.60
C ASN A 663 8.73 18.02 -6.21
N MET A 664 9.90 18.68 -6.13
CA MET A 664 10.50 19.11 -4.87
C MET A 664 9.59 20.06 -4.08
N HIS A 665 9.04 21.08 -4.75
CA HIS A 665 8.10 22.00 -4.11
C HIS A 665 6.83 21.30 -3.63
N THR A 666 6.26 20.38 -4.42
CA THR A 666 5.06 19.62 -4.04
C THR A 666 5.29 18.78 -2.79
N ARG A 667 6.47 18.16 -2.64
CA ARG A 667 6.84 17.41 -1.43
C ARG A 667 6.93 18.32 -0.20
N LEU A 668 7.54 19.50 -0.35
CA LEU A 668 7.67 20.48 0.73
C LEU A 668 6.31 21.10 1.13
N GLN A 669 5.45 21.39 0.15
CA GLN A 669 4.11 21.91 0.41
C GLN A 669 3.28 20.89 1.20
N LYS A 670 3.34 19.60 0.84
CA LYS A 670 2.63 18.55 1.58
C LYS A 670 3.11 18.38 3.01
N LEU A 671 4.42 18.43 3.23
CA LEU A 671 4.99 18.42 4.57
C LEU A 671 4.45 19.58 5.43
N HIS A 672 4.23 20.74 4.81
CA HIS A 672 3.61 21.88 5.48
C HIS A 672 2.11 21.67 5.73
N ASP A 673 1.36 21.22 4.73
CA ASP A 673 -0.09 21.01 4.81
C ASP A 673 -0.48 19.97 5.85
N SER A 674 0.34 18.92 6.01
CA SER A 674 0.15 17.88 7.03
C SER A 674 0.44 18.36 8.46
N GLN A 675 0.97 19.59 8.63
CA GLN A 675 1.49 20.13 9.89
C GLN A 675 2.51 19.20 10.58
N GLU A 676 3.17 18.34 9.81
CA GLU A 676 4.10 17.36 10.34
C GLU A 676 5.45 18.01 10.68
N PRO A 677 6.06 17.67 11.83
CA PRO A 677 7.46 17.98 12.05
C PRO A 677 8.36 17.20 11.05
N PRO A 678 9.56 17.72 10.72
CA PRO A 678 10.54 17.05 9.83
C PRO A 678 10.88 15.65 10.32
N VAL A 679 11.41 14.79 9.44
CA VAL A 679 11.71 13.38 9.78
C VAL A 679 12.68 13.27 10.98
N ALA A 680 13.68 14.15 11.08
CA ALA A 680 14.59 14.26 12.24
C ALA A 680 13.98 14.87 13.53
N LYS A 681 12.78 15.47 13.46
CA LYS A 681 12.00 15.94 14.64
C LYS A 681 10.61 15.30 14.75
N ARG A 682 10.34 14.16 14.10
CA ARG A 682 9.15 13.29 14.34
C ARG A 682 9.20 12.61 15.73
N ARG A 683 9.61 13.37 16.74
CA ARG A 683 9.79 12.99 18.14
C ARG A 683 8.45 13.12 18.87
N GLY A 684 7.67 12.05 18.89
CA GLY A 684 6.56 11.86 19.85
C GLY A 684 5.15 11.66 19.27
N SER A 685 4.89 11.99 18.01
CA SER A 685 3.59 11.68 17.38
C SER A 685 3.75 11.65 15.86
N LEU A 686 4.04 10.47 15.31
CA LEU A 686 3.62 10.14 13.95
C LEU A 686 2.09 10.06 13.99
N LYS A 687 1.38 11.18 13.85
CA LYS A 687 0.01 11.10 13.35
C LYS A 687 0.13 10.76 11.87
N THR A 688 -0.01 9.47 11.61
CA THR A 688 -0.25 8.81 10.33
C THR A 688 -0.53 9.74 9.14
N SER A 689 0.52 10.30 8.55
CA SER A 689 0.43 10.72 7.15
C SER A 689 0.61 9.52 6.24
N TYR A 690 -0.40 8.65 6.27
CA TYR A 690 -0.77 7.89 5.08
C TYR A 690 -1.40 8.84 4.02
N SER A 691 -0.87 10.07 3.91
CA SER A 691 -1.47 11.20 3.23
C SER A 691 -0.81 11.42 1.86
N GLN A 692 -1.44 10.79 0.87
CA GLN A 692 -1.75 11.45 -0.40
C GLN A 692 -0.55 11.82 -1.29
N LEU A 693 0.38 10.90 -1.56
CA LEU A 693 1.13 10.99 -2.83
C LEU A 693 0.17 10.61 -3.97
N PRO A 694 0.10 11.36 -5.10
CA PRO A 694 -0.81 11.00 -6.19
C PRO A 694 -0.49 9.61 -6.73
N GLU A 695 0.80 9.24 -6.72
CA GLU A 695 1.31 7.91 -7.07
C GLU A 695 0.76 6.79 -6.16
N GLN A 696 0.47 7.10 -4.89
CA GLN A 696 -0.05 6.13 -3.92
C GLN A 696 -1.56 5.93 -4.05
N ASP A 697 -2.33 7.00 -4.24
CA ASP A 697 -3.77 6.87 -4.52
C ASP A 697 -3.99 6.16 -5.86
N MET A 698 -3.12 6.41 -6.85
CA MET A 698 -3.07 5.65 -8.09
C MET A 698 -2.78 4.17 -7.85
N PHE A 699 -1.75 3.86 -7.05
CA PHE A 699 -1.41 2.48 -6.72
C PHE A 699 -2.55 1.76 -6.01
N LEU A 700 -3.23 2.38 -5.04
CA LEU A 700 -4.35 1.76 -4.32
C LEU A 700 -5.52 1.43 -5.25
N GLN A 701 -5.83 2.32 -6.21
CA GLN A 701 -6.85 2.05 -7.23
C GLN A 701 -6.44 0.91 -8.16
N HIS A 702 -5.19 0.90 -8.59
CA HIS A 702 -4.62 -0.15 -9.45
C HIS A 702 -4.58 -1.50 -8.72
N PHE A 703 -4.16 -1.51 -7.46
CA PHE A 703 -4.10 -2.69 -6.60
C PHE A 703 -5.50 -3.26 -6.34
N ALA A 704 -6.50 -2.41 -6.08
CA ALA A 704 -7.86 -2.87 -5.91
C ALA A 704 -8.35 -3.68 -7.13
N LEU A 705 -8.12 -3.18 -8.34
CA LEU A 705 -8.51 -3.90 -9.57
C LEU A 705 -7.69 -5.18 -9.78
N SER A 706 -6.38 -5.12 -9.58
CA SER A 706 -5.47 -6.27 -9.69
C SER A 706 -5.81 -7.40 -8.71
N SER A 707 -6.22 -7.04 -7.48
CA SER A 707 -6.53 -8.00 -6.41
C SER A 707 -7.86 -8.72 -6.60
N ILE A 708 -8.84 -8.12 -7.28
CA ILE A 708 -10.19 -8.67 -7.46
C ILE A 708 -10.23 -9.80 -8.50
N GLY A 709 -9.39 -9.74 -9.54
CA GLY A 709 -9.39 -10.75 -10.61
C GLY A 709 -8.23 -10.61 -11.59
N GLN A 710 -7.94 -11.70 -12.31
CA GLN A 710 -6.88 -11.77 -13.32
C GLN A 710 -7.41 -11.77 -14.76
N GLU A 711 -8.74 -11.71 -14.92
CA GLU A 711 -9.37 -11.61 -16.22
C GLU A 711 -8.92 -10.33 -16.95
N PRO A 712 -8.55 -10.43 -18.24
CA PRO A 712 -8.14 -9.27 -19.02
C PRO A 712 -9.25 -8.20 -19.08
N ILE A 713 -8.90 -6.98 -18.69
CA ILE A 713 -9.77 -5.81 -18.79
C ILE A 713 -9.68 -5.27 -20.22
N LEU A 714 -10.83 -5.12 -20.89
CA LEU A 714 -10.86 -4.49 -22.21
C LEU A 714 -10.35 -3.04 -22.14
N TYR A 715 -9.47 -2.65 -23.07
CA TYR A 715 -8.87 -1.31 -23.12
C TYR A 715 -9.90 -0.18 -23.07
N ASP A 716 -11.02 -0.32 -23.79
CA ASP A 716 -12.08 0.68 -23.82
C ASP A 716 -12.79 0.88 -22.46
N HIS A 717 -12.66 -0.08 -21.54
CA HIS A 717 -13.24 0.01 -20.19
C HIS A 717 -12.29 0.63 -19.16
N LEU A 718 -11.00 0.77 -19.48
CA LEU A 718 -10.00 1.29 -18.54
C LEU A 718 -10.34 2.69 -18.06
N GLY A 719 -10.78 3.59 -18.94
CA GLY A 719 -11.10 4.98 -18.56
C GLY A 719 -12.27 5.09 -17.57
N VAL A 720 -13.17 4.09 -17.55
CA VAL A 720 -14.29 4.01 -16.59
C VAL A 720 -13.83 3.44 -15.25
N LEU A 721 -12.84 2.55 -15.27
CA LEU A 721 -12.26 1.92 -14.08
C LEU A 721 -11.17 2.78 -13.42
N PHE A 722 -10.47 3.59 -14.21
CA PHE A 722 -9.36 4.49 -13.86
C PHE A 722 -9.63 5.92 -14.37
N PRO A 723 -10.36 6.76 -13.61
CA PRO A 723 -10.68 8.14 -14.01
C PRO A 723 -9.44 9.06 -14.11
N SER A 724 -8.33 8.64 -13.52
CA SER A 724 -7.05 9.34 -13.44
C SER A 724 -6.09 9.01 -14.59
N ALA A 725 -6.34 7.93 -15.33
CA ALA A 725 -5.69 7.75 -16.61
C ALA A 725 -6.25 8.83 -17.54
N GLU A 726 -5.39 9.71 -18.06
CA GLU A 726 -5.72 10.66 -19.12
C GLU A 726 -6.04 9.91 -20.43
N LEU A 727 -7.02 9.01 -20.39
CA LEU A 727 -7.60 8.36 -21.54
C LEU A 727 -8.44 9.41 -22.23
N ARG A 728 -7.82 9.98 -23.28
CA ARG A 728 -8.44 10.88 -24.25
C ARG A 728 -9.91 10.50 -24.42
N ASN A 729 -10.79 11.49 -24.20
CA ASN A 729 -12.22 11.41 -24.48
C ASN A 729 -12.45 10.48 -25.66
N ALA A 730 -13.17 9.36 -25.42
CA ALA A 730 -13.62 8.51 -26.49
C ALA A 730 -14.31 9.43 -27.50
N VAL A 731 -13.74 9.53 -28.70
CA VAL A 731 -14.42 10.14 -29.84
C VAL A 731 -15.71 9.37 -29.94
N GLN A 732 -16.82 9.99 -29.51
CA GLN A 732 -18.13 9.43 -29.78
C GLN A 732 -18.22 9.35 -31.30
N SER A 733 -17.98 8.16 -31.85
CA SER A 733 -18.41 7.85 -33.20
C SER A 733 -19.94 7.77 -33.11
N GLN A 734 -20.58 8.94 -33.08
CA GLN A 734 -22.00 9.07 -33.35
C GLN A 734 -22.21 8.77 -34.84
N GLY A 735 -22.09 7.48 -35.18
CA GLY A 735 -22.40 6.94 -36.49
C GLY A 735 -23.55 5.96 -36.33
N ASP A 736 -24.74 6.36 -36.77
CA ASP A 736 -25.76 5.54 -37.43
C ASP A 736 -26.18 4.16 -36.83
N LYS A 737 -25.95 3.86 -35.55
CA LYS A 737 -26.38 2.60 -34.90
C LYS A 737 -27.79 2.68 -34.30
N VAL A 738 -28.50 1.55 -34.26
CA VAL A 738 -29.76 1.39 -33.52
C VAL A 738 -29.45 1.36 -32.03
N VAL A 739 -30.08 2.27 -31.28
CA VAL A 739 -29.89 2.37 -29.83
C VAL A 739 -30.86 1.44 -29.12
N VAL A 740 -30.32 0.54 -28.29
CA VAL A 740 -31.04 -0.40 -27.44
C VAL A 740 -31.11 0.14 -26.01
N THR A 741 -32.30 0.13 -25.43
CA THR A 741 -32.52 0.40 -24.01
C THR A 741 -33.08 -0.86 -23.35
N ILE A 742 -32.31 -1.42 -22.43
CA ILE A 742 -32.70 -2.64 -21.70
C ILE A 742 -33.46 -2.21 -20.45
N ILE A 743 -34.66 -2.75 -20.24
CA ILE A 743 -35.47 -2.55 -19.04
C ILE A 743 -35.57 -3.89 -18.33
N THR A 744 -35.00 -3.96 -17.12
CA THR A 744 -34.96 -5.17 -16.29
C THR A 744 -35.62 -4.93 -14.94
N GLY A 745 -35.91 -6.01 -14.21
CA GLY A 745 -36.52 -5.98 -12.89
C GLY A 745 -37.17 -7.33 -12.56
N LEU A 746 -37.25 -7.65 -11.27
CA LEU A 746 -37.89 -8.88 -10.79
C LEU A 746 -39.40 -8.91 -11.14
N PRO A 747 -40.05 -10.09 -11.10
CA PRO A 747 -41.51 -10.17 -11.15
C PRO A 747 -42.14 -9.22 -10.11
N GLY A 748 -43.18 -8.47 -10.50
CA GLY A 748 -43.79 -7.45 -9.62
C GLY A 748 -43.10 -6.08 -9.58
N SER A 749 -41.97 -5.90 -10.28
CA SER A 749 -41.24 -4.60 -10.37
C SER A 749 -41.95 -3.51 -11.20
N HIS A 750 -43.08 -3.83 -11.83
CA HIS A 750 -43.80 -2.95 -12.75
C HIS A 750 -42.99 -2.46 -13.97
N LYS A 751 -41.92 -3.18 -14.37
CA LYS A 751 -41.10 -2.87 -15.56
C LYS A 751 -41.91 -2.66 -16.85
N LYS A 752 -43.02 -3.38 -17.02
CA LYS A 752 -43.93 -3.22 -18.16
C LYS A 752 -44.62 -1.85 -18.17
N ARG A 753 -45.08 -1.35 -17.02
CA ARG A 753 -45.69 -0.02 -16.91
C ARG A 753 -44.70 1.08 -17.29
N LEU A 754 -43.42 0.93 -16.89
CA LEU A 754 -42.37 1.86 -17.30
C LEU A 754 -42.15 1.84 -18.82
N CYS A 755 -42.10 0.65 -19.42
CA CYS A 755 -42.00 0.50 -20.88
C CYS A 755 -43.16 1.21 -21.60
N ASP A 756 -44.40 0.93 -21.18
CA ASP A 756 -45.61 1.53 -21.75
C ASP A 756 -45.59 3.06 -21.62
N PHE A 757 -45.17 3.57 -20.46
CA PHE A 757 -45.02 5.00 -20.22
C PHE A 757 -43.98 5.64 -21.15
N LEU A 758 -42.81 5.00 -21.33
CA LEU A 758 -41.76 5.50 -22.22
C LEU A 758 -42.21 5.54 -23.69
N ILE A 759 -42.98 4.55 -24.13
CA ILE A 759 -43.58 4.53 -25.47
C ILE A 759 -44.59 5.66 -25.60
N GLN A 760 -45.46 5.84 -24.61
CA GLN A 760 -46.48 6.89 -24.62
C GLN A 760 -45.88 8.30 -24.63
N LEU A 761 -44.84 8.54 -23.83
CA LEU A 761 -44.20 9.85 -23.71
C LEU A 761 -43.42 10.25 -24.98
N ASN A 762 -42.99 9.27 -25.78
CA ASN A 762 -42.18 9.51 -26.98
C ASN A 762 -42.91 9.25 -28.30
N LYS A 763 -44.26 9.18 -28.28
CA LYS A 763 -45.09 8.99 -29.49
C LYS A 763 -44.76 9.97 -30.62
N ASP A 764 -44.35 11.20 -30.28
CA ASP A 764 -44.09 12.27 -31.24
C ASP A 764 -42.59 12.43 -31.59
N ARG A 765 -41.67 11.67 -30.95
CA ARG A 765 -40.22 11.89 -31.02
C ARG A 765 -39.42 10.79 -31.74
N GLY A 766 -40.07 9.79 -32.31
CA GLY A 766 -39.42 8.75 -33.11
C GLY A 766 -40.15 7.41 -33.12
N ARG A 767 -39.64 6.44 -33.89
CA ARG A 767 -40.18 5.07 -33.96
C ARG A 767 -39.57 4.21 -32.85
N TRP A 768 -40.38 3.79 -31.88
CA TRP A 768 -39.95 2.88 -30.80
C TRP A 768 -40.47 1.48 -31.09
N VAL A 769 -39.61 0.48 -30.95
CA VAL A 769 -39.96 -0.94 -31.07
C VAL A 769 -39.65 -1.63 -29.76
N VAL A 770 -40.49 -2.57 -29.35
CA VAL A 770 -40.34 -3.32 -28.09
C VAL A 770 -40.10 -4.77 -28.42
N TYR A 771 -39.09 -5.36 -27.78
CA TYR A 771 -38.93 -6.78 -27.64
C TYR A 771 -39.54 -7.20 -26.29
N GLU A 772 -40.59 -8.01 -26.37
CA GLU A 772 -41.20 -8.70 -25.23
C GLU A 772 -41.17 -10.21 -25.54
N PRO A 773 -40.57 -11.06 -24.69
CA PRO A 773 -40.61 -12.51 -24.85
C PRO A 773 -42.06 -13.02 -24.88
N SER A 774 -42.32 -14.09 -25.63
CA SER A 774 -43.67 -14.67 -25.74
C SER A 774 -44.17 -15.12 -24.36
N PRO A 775 -45.45 -14.88 -24.01
CA PRO A 775 -46.02 -15.33 -22.75
C PRO A 775 -46.04 -16.87 -22.60
N ASP A 776 -45.89 -17.61 -23.70
CA ASP A 776 -45.94 -19.09 -23.73
C ASP A 776 -44.54 -19.74 -23.67
N SER A 777 -43.45 -18.97 -23.80
CA SER A 777 -42.09 -19.47 -23.58
C SER A 777 -41.76 -19.31 -22.10
N SER A 778 -41.27 -20.37 -21.48
CA SER A 778 -40.83 -20.47 -20.07
C SER A 778 -40.30 -19.14 -19.48
N ASP A 779 -40.52 -18.91 -18.18
CA ASP A 779 -40.04 -17.75 -17.39
C ASP A 779 -38.52 -17.44 -17.47
N SER A 780 -37.77 -18.19 -18.27
CA SER A 780 -36.34 -18.08 -18.53
C SER A 780 -36.02 -17.29 -19.80
N PHE A 781 -35.00 -16.44 -19.71
CA PHE A 781 -34.44 -15.71 -20.86
C PHE A 781 -33.74 -16.64 -21.85
N SER A 782 -33.91 -16.35 -23.15
CA SER A 782 -33.22 -17.03 -24.25
C SER A 782 -32.41 -16.03 -25.09
N ALA A 783 -31.08 -16.10 -24.96
CA ALA A 783 -30.16 -15.28 -25.75
C ALA A 783 -30.33 -15.52 -27.26
N ALA A 784 -30.50 -16.77 -27.68
CA ALA A 784 -30.70 -17.14 -29.08
C ALA A 784 -31.96 -16.51 -29.69
N HIS A 785 -33.07 -16.49 -28.94
CA HIS A 785 -34.31 -15.88 -29.40
C HIS A 785 -34.17 -14.35 -29.55
N LEU A 786 -33.52 -13.69 -28.60
CA LEU A 786 -33.21 -12.26 -28.71
C LEU A 786 -32.31 -11.98 -29.93
N GLN A 787 -31.26 -12.77 -30.15
CA GLN A 787 -30.35 -12.60 -31.28
C GLN A 787 -31.04 -12.82 -32.63
N GLN A 788 -31.90 -13.83 -32.74
CA GLN A 788 -32.75 -14.04 -33.93
C GLN A 788 -33.67 -12.84 -34.18
N PHE A 789 -34.29 -12.30 -33.13
CA PHE A 789 -35.10 -11.10 -33.23
C PHE A 789 -34.29 -9.89 -33.71
N LEU A 790 -33.08 -9.68 -33.20
CA LEU A 790 -32.19 -8.59 -33.63
C LEU A 790 -31.82 -8.71 -35.13
N SER A 791 -31.56 -9.93 -35.59
CA SER A 791 -31.29 -10.22 -37.01
C SER A 791 -32.50 -9.89 -37.89
N GLY A 792 -33.68 -10.44 -37.56
CA GLY A 792 -34.92 -10.17 -38.30
C GLY A 792 -35.35 -8.69 -38.23
N PHE A 793 -35.07 -8.02 -37.11
CA PHE A 793 -35.31 -6.59 -36.95
C PHE A 793 -34.53 -5.79 -37.99
N LEU A 794 -33.23 -6.05 -38.19
CA LEU A 794 -32.45 -5.33 -39.20
C LEU A 794 -32.92 -5.61 -40.63
N GLU A 795 -33.31 -6.84 -40.95
CA GLU A 795 -33.84 -7.20 -42.27
C GLU A 795 -35.11 -6.40 -42.61
N SER A 796 -35.97 -6.17 -41.61
CA SER A 796 -37.23 -5.43 -41.76
C SER A 796 -37.08 -3.91 -41.91
N GLN A 797 -35.87 -3.34 -41.71
CA GLN A 797 -35.64 -1.88 -41.62
C GLN A 797 -35.18 -1.21 -42.93
N ARG A 798 -35.42 -1.80 -44.10
CA ARG A 798 -35.04 -1.23 -45.42
C ARG A 798 -36.00 -0.15 -45.97
N GLY A 799 -36.47 0.79 -45.15
CA GLY A 799 -37.39 1.87 -45.56
C GLY A 799 -36.92 3.29 -45.14
N PRO A 800 -37.39 4.38 -45.80
CA PRO A 800 -36.87 5.75 -45.61
C PRO A 800 -37.35 6.48 -44.33
N GLY A 801 -37.60 5.75 -43.24
CA GLY A 801 -37.99 6.32 -41.94
C GLY A 801 -36.79 6.54 -41.02
N GLY A 802 -36.85 7.56 -40.15
CA GLY A 802 -35.80 7.81 -39.14
C GLY A 802 -35.51 6.57 -38.27
N LYS A 803 -34.26 6.42 -37.82
CA LYS A 803 -33.80 5.18 -37.17
C LYS A 803 -34.58 4.88 -35.88
N PRO A 804 -35.13 3.67 -35.73
CA PRO A 804 -35.90 3.31 -34.55
C PRO A 804 -35.02 3.12 -33.30
N ARG A 805 -35.62 3.32 -32.12
CA ARG A 805 -35.05 2.89 -30.83
C ARG A 805 -35.68 1.56 -30.42
N LEU A 806 -34.87 0.64 -29.89
CA LEU A 806 -35.31 -0.67 -29.44
C LEU A 806 -35.37 -0.72 -27.90
N LEU A 807 -36.52 -1.06 -27.34
CA LEU A 807 -36.69 -1.39 -25.93
C LEU A 807 -36.65 -2.90 -25.76
N VAL A 808 -35.80 -3.41 -24.88
CA VAL A 808 -35.70 -4.84 -24.57
C VAL A 808 -36.17 -5.06 -23.13
N LEU A 809 -37.30 -5.75 -22.97
CA LEU A 809 -37.81 -6.16 -21.66
C LEU A 809 -37.26 -7.53 -21.29
N SER A 810 -36.58 -7.65 -20.14
CA SER A 810 -36.15 -8.95 -19.63
C SER A 810 -37.35 -9.76 -19.11
N PRO A 811 -37.44 -11.09 -19.35
CA PRO A 811 -38.46 -11.94 -18.73
C PRO A 811 -38.11 -12.31 -17.29
N GLY A 812 -39.10 -12.72 -16.49
CA GLY A 812 -38.92 -13.43 -15.21
C GLY A 812 -37.75 -12.97 -14.32
N TYR A 813 -36.97 -13.94 -13.85
CA TYR A 813 -35.75 -13.81 -13.05
C TYR A 813 -34.50 -13.85 -13.93
N THR A 814 -34.32 -12.84 -14.79
CA THR A 814 -33.19 -12.77 -15.72
C THR A 814 -32.08 -11.86 -15.19
N ASP A 815 -30.83 -12.32 -15.22
CA ASP A 815 -29.67 -11.44 -14.96
C ASP A 815 -29.57 -10.44 -16.13
N ALA A 816 -29.49 -9.15 -15.79
CA ALA A 816 -29.34 -8.09 -16.77
C ALA A 816 -28.08 -8.27 -17.62
N LEU A 817 -27.05 -8.91 -17.06
CA LEU A 817 -25.80 -9.21 -17.76
C LEU A 817 -26.02 -10.14 -18.95
N ASP A 818 -26.87 -11.16 -18.82
CA ASP A 818 -27.15 -12.11 -19.91
C ASP A 818 -27.79 -11.40 -21.11
N VAL A 819 -28.69 -10.45 -20.84
CA VAL A 819 -29.33 -9.62 -21.89
C VAL A 819 -28.31 -8.71 -22.55
N VAL A 820 -27.45 -8.06 -21.76
CA VAL A 820 -26.38 -7.19 -22.26
C VAL A 820 -25.42 -7.98 -23.14
N GLN A 821 -24.97 -9.15 -22.69
CA GLN A 821 -24.07 -10.03 -23.45
C GLN A 821 -24.72 -10.52 -24.75
N ALA A 822 -26.00 -10.90 -24.71
CA ALA A 822 -26.72 -11.32 -25.92
C ALA A 822 -26.77 -10.23 -27.00
N VAL A 823 -26.89 -8.96 -26.60
CA VAL A 823 -26.86 -7.80 -27.51
C VAL A 823 -25.44 -7.47 -27.98
N LEU A 824 -24.46 -7.48 -27.07
CA LEU A 824 -23.08 -7.10 -27.39
C LEU A 824 -22.33 -8.16 -28.19
N PHE A 825 -22.61 -9.45 -27.98
CA PHE A 825 -21.93 -10.59 -28.61
C PHE A 825 -22.87 -11.35 -29.54
N HIS A 826 -23.49 -10.64 -30.48
CA HIS A 826 -24.29 -11.26 -31.52
C HIS A 826 -23.39 -12.16 -32.41
N PRO A 827 -23.81 -13.39 -32.77
CA PRO A 827 -22.98 -14.32 -33.55
C PRO A 827 -22.63 -13.83 -34.95
N ASP A 828 -23.50 -12.99 -35.55
CA ASP A 828 -23.21 -12.27 -36.80
C ASP A 828 -22.57 -10.90 -36.50
N PRO A 829 -21.30 -10.65 -36.90
CA PRO A 829 -20.60 -9.39 -36.66
C PRO A 829 -21.19 -8.20 -37.43
N VAL A 830 -21.88 -8.43 -38.55
CA VAL A 830 -22.55 -7.37 -39.32
C VAL A 830 -23.75 -6.84 -38.56
N VAL A 831 -24.55 -7.75 -37.98
CA VAL A 831 -25.68 -7.41 -37.11
C VAL A 831 -25.18 -6.70 -35.85
N GLN A 832 -24.13 -7.25 -35.21
CA GLN A 832 -23.50 -6.66 -34.02
C GLN A 832 -23.08 -5.21 -34.24
N ALA A 833 -22.46 -4.91 -35.39
CA ALA A 833 -21.99 -3.56 -35.71
C ALA A 833 -23.12 -2.52 -35.83
N CYS A 834 -24.37 -2.96 -36.04
CA CYS A 834 -25.53 -2.09 -36.23
C CYS A 834 -26.22 -1.67 -34.92
N PHE A 835 -25.93 -2.32 -33.80
CA PHE A 835 -26.57 -2.02 -32.50
C PHE A 835 -25.60 -1.36 -31.51
N THR A 836 -26.16 -0.57 -30.59
CA THR A 836 -25.43 -0.03 -29.44
C THR A 836 -26.36 0.04 -28.24
N ILE A 837 -25.86 -0.27 -27.04
CA ILE A 837 -26.65 -0.14 -25.80
C ILE A 837 -26.54 1.31 -25.34
N GLY A 838 -27.67 2.02 -25.32
CA GLY A 838 -27.74 3.40 -24.82
C GLY A 838 -27.96 3.48 -23.32
N ALA A 839 -28.73 2.56 -22.75
CA ALA A 839 -29.03 2.53 -21.31
C ALA A 839 -29.49 1.14 -20.85
N VAL A 840 -29.20 0.81 -19.59
CA VAL A 840 -29.76 -0.34 -18.87
C VAL A 840 -30.47 0.21 -17.64
N THR A 841 -31.79 -0.04 -17.54
CA THR A 841 -32.66 0.50 -16.49
C THR A 841 -33.21 -0.65 -15.66
N ALA A 842 -32.97 -0.63 -14.35
CA ALA A 842 -33.51 -1.61 -13.41
C ALA A 842 -34.73 -1.04 -12.67
N CYS A 843 -35.83 -1.80 -12.64
CA CYS A 843 -37.03 -1.50 -11.88
C CYS A 843 -37.02 -2.31 -10.59
N VAL A 844 -37.16 -1.64 -9.46
CA VAL A 844 -37.21 -2.26 -8.13
C VAL A 844 -38.51 -1.83 -7.46
N ASN A 845 -39.26 -2.80 -6.96
CA ASN A 845 -40.42 -2.55 -6.10
C ASN A 845 -40.05 -2.97 -4.67
N PRO A 846 -39.84 -2.02 -3.74
CA PRO A 846 -39.48 -2.32 -2.35
C PRO A 846 -40.45 -3.29 -1.68
N LEU A 847 -41.75 -3.22 -2.03
CA LEU A 847 -42.80 -4.06 -1.45
C LEU A 847 -42.80 -5.50 -1.98
N ALA A 848 -42.10 -5.75 -3.09
CA ALA A 848 -41.91 -7.10 -3.66
C ALA A 848 -40.45 -7.57 -3.52
N SER A 849 -39.64 -6.89 -2.70
CA SER A 849 -38.21 -7.18 -2.53
C SER A 849 -37.93 -8.27 -1.49
N CYS A 850 -38.88 -8.54 -0.60
CA CYS A 850 -38.83 -9.64 0.35
C CYS A 850 -39.75 -10.75 -0.15
N MET A 851 -39.22 -11.96 -0.37
CA MET A 851 -40.08 -13.12 -0.51
C MET A 851 -40.50 -13.52 0.92
N GLU A 852 -41.76 -13.33 1.27
CA GLU A 852 -42.34 -13.85 2.52
C GLU A 852 -42.04 -15.35 2.68
N HIS A 853 -41.83 -15.76 3.94
CA HIS A 853 -41.56 -17.13 4.39
C HIS A 853 -42.01 -18.21 3.40
N ARG A 854 -41.04 -18.88 2.78
CA ARG A 854 -41.26 -20.15 2.09
C ARG A 854 -40.65 -21.29 2.89
#